data_AF-H3C688-F1
#
_entry.id   AF-H3C688-F1
#
_cell.length_a   1.000
_cell.length_b   1.000
_cell.length_c   1.000
_cell.angle_alpha   90.00
_cell.angle_beta   90.00
_cell.angle_gamma   90.00
#
_symmetry.space_group_name_H-M   'P 1'
#
loop_
_entity.id
_entity.type
_entity.pdbx_description
1 polymer ?
#
loop_
_entity_poly.entity_id
_entity_poly.type
_entity_poly.pdbx_seq_one_letter_code
_entity_poly.pdbx_strand_id
1 'polypeptide(L)'
;MSTFDLSPTLGILRSLYKHVQILEDFADNIVFKEGRKVMLIEESDTSQFKTFVQRIYVCFDKELQQVPSCNQICTLPEVLAFVLNSAKRKKKRNVLAHGYNILSLAQEQRTADDFRLQGEITQSAAYIYGSDLWKKVSMRLGTDITRYLFENCYVFVAVPPSCFFQVCGVPVYDRVSMTTASPRFYLQSRNRKHRCVGVNNRNRRTSNVKRNTRKRKREPDQKDETTTCPGKRRRVLEKGNVCHETVQGGSGPTTLVLKQPPAKKPSEMQVNVLPLERGPSWRSGTFPPLPPSQSFIRALGFLYGSQGMRSFLLNRKKKAADGYRRIQGRDLIRIVFFEGVAYLKGLERKPKRLPRRFFNMVPLFSQMLRRHRRCAYRRLLQKMCPLRGNDDAGEAELSSLLPQHCGSHRVYLFVRECLLAVIPQELWGSERNRLLIFSRVRSFLSIGKFEKMSVAEVMWKIKVNDCDWLKISKTGRVPPSELSYRTQVLGQFLAWLLDGYVVGLVRACFYATDSVGQKNAIRFYRQEIWAKLQDLAFRGHISKGQMVELTPGQVAALPKSTVISRLRFIPKTEGMRPITRVIGANAKTRLYQSHVRDLLDVLQACVRATPSFLGSTVWGLTDIYKVLSSIAPAQKQMPRPLYFVKVDVSGAYDSLPHSKLIEVVNRVLTPVLNQIFIIRRFAKIWANSHEGLKKTFIRQADFLQEIMGSVNMKTFVTSLQEKGKIHHSILVEQHFSSDLQGEDALKFFTQMLTGSVVKFGKKTYRQCRGVPQGSAVSSVLCCLCYGLMENVLFKDIIKNKGSLMRLVDDFLLITPDLRDAQTFLKILLAGVPQYGLVANPQKIVVNFEDSESTNSCPGIRVLPLRCLFPWCGLLLDTYNLDIYKDYSSYANLSLRYSLTLGPCHCAGQQMKRKLMAVLRLKCHALFFDLKTNSLEAIYKNIYKLLLLHALRFHVCAQGLPFGQTVAKNPAYFLLMIWHMAEYTNHLVRLSNNGNFSGSKAQTGSVQHEAVELLFCLSFLLVLSKHRRLYKDLLPHLQKRKRSLEQRLGDLRLARVRQAAQPKTPVDFLAIRT
;
A
#
# COMPACT_ATOMS: atom_id res chain seq x y z
N MET A 1 4.79 -31.80 17.24
CA MET A 1 4.15 -30.79 18.12
C MET A 1 4.95 -29.50 18.08
N SER A 2 4.33 -28.33 18.32
CA SER A 2 5.02 -27.04 18.40
C SER A 2 5.48 -26.74 19.83
N THR A 3 6.75 -26.35 20.01
CA THR A 3 7.26 -25.86 21.29
C THR A 3 6.52 -24.60 21.74
N PHE A 4 6.39 -24.42 23.06
CA PHE A 4 5.85 -23.19 23.65
C PHE A 4 6.94 -22.11 23.61
N ASP A 5 6.76 -21.11 22.73
CA ASP A 5 7.69 -19.98 22.59
C ASP A 5 6.92 -18.68 22.34
N LEU A 6 6.75 -17.90 23.41
CA LEU A 6 6.19 -16.55 23.34
C LEU A 6 7.28 -15.49 23.06
N SER A 7 8.57 -15.83 23.05
CA SER A 7 9.66 -14.85 23.01
C SER A 7 9.66 -13.93 21.77
N PRO A 8 9.32 -14.37 20.54
CA PRO A 8 9.27 -13.47 19.39
C PRO A 8 8.09 -12.49 19.49
N THR A 9 6.99 -12.93 20.09
CA THR A 9 5.74 -12.15 20.22
C THR A 9 5.81 -11.18 21.40
N LEU A 10 6.52 -11.55 22.48
CA LEU A 10 6.94 -10.64 23.55
C LEU A 10 7.92 -9.58 23.04
N GLY A 11 8.81 -9.93 22.12
CA GLY A 11 9.65 -8.98 21.40
C GLY A 11 8.85 -7.91 20.63
N ILE A 12 7.68 -8.27 20.08
CA ILE A 12 6.77 -7.29 19.46
C ILE A 12 6.25 -6.30 20.51
N LEU A 13 5.73 -6.77 21.65
CA LEU A 13 5.22 -5.91 22.72
C LEU A 13 6.30 -4.97 23.26
N ARG A 14 7.48 -5.50 23.59
CA ARG A 14 8.64 -4.73 24.07
C ARG A 14 9.18 -3.72 23.05
N SER A 15 8.83 -3.85 21.76
CA SER A 15 9.17 -2.86 20.71
C SER A 15 8.10 -1.78 20.47
N LEU A 16 6.93 -1.88 21.13
CA LEU A 16 5.77 -1.01 20.91
C LEU A 16 5.29 -0.25 22.16
N TYR A 17 5.76 -0.67 23.34
CA TYR A 17 5.38 -0.14 24.66
C TYR A 17 6.63 0.04 25.51
N LYS A 18 6.63 1.02 26.42
CA LYS A 18 7.77 1.23 27.35
C LYS A 18 7.86 0.12 28.39
N HIS A 19 6.73 -0.18 29.03
CA HIS A 19 6.62 -1.17 30.10
C HIS A 19 5.78 -2.33 29.59
N VAL A 20 6.23 -3.55 29.84
CA VAL A 20 5.58 -4.81 29.48
C VAL A 20 5.84 -5.78 30.63
N GLN A 21 4.82 -6.03 31.44
CA GLN A 21 4.86 -6.86 32.65
C GLN A 21 3.79 -7.96 32.56
N ILE A 22 3.96 -9.03 33.33
CA ILE A 22 2.88 -9.96 33.67
C ILE A 22 1.92 -9.23 34.64
N LEU A 23 0.65 -9.64 34.70
CA LEU A 23 -0.34 -9.03 35.60
C LEU A 23 0.06 -9.16 37.08
N GLU A 24 0.78 -10.23 37.43
CA GLU A 24 1.45 -10.47 38.72
C GLU A 24 2.49 -9.38 39.01
N ASP A 25 3.57 -9.25 38.21
CA ASP A 25 4.56 -8.17 38.40
C ASP A 25 3.91 -6.77 38.41
N PHE A 26 2.85 -6.54 37.63
CA PHE A 26 2.15 -5.27 37.59
C PHE A 26 1.41 -4.96 38.90
N ALA A 27 0.84 -5.96 39.57
CA ALA A 27 0.15 -5.81 40.85
C ALA A 27 1.16 -5.60 42.00
N ASP A 28 2.24 -6.39 42.06
CA ASP A 28 3.23 -6.37 43.14
C ASP A 28 3.99 -5.02 43.26
N ASN A 29 4.04 -4.27 42.15
CA ASN A 29 4.61 -2.92 42.08
C ASN A 29 3.64 -1.82 42.57
N ILE A 30 2.42 -2.16 43.00
CA ILE A 30 1.42 -1.21 43.48
C ILE A 30 1.25 -1.35 45.00
N VAL A 31 1.28 -0.19 45.68
CA VAL A 31 0.90 -0.03 47.08
C VAL A 31 -0.38 0.80 47.13
N PHE A 32 -1.38 0.33 47.88
CA PHE A 32 -2.62 1.06 48.09
C PHE A 32 -2.42 2.23 49.08
N LYS A 33 -3.37 3.17 49.15
CA LYS A 33 -3.36 4.28 50.12
C LYS A 33 -3.23 3.79 51.55
N GLU A 34 -3.83 2.64 51.81
CA GLU A 34 -3.93 1.96 53.10
C GLU A 34 -2.62 1.20 53.46
N GLY A 35 -1.50 1.50 52.79
CA GLY A 35 -0.15 0.98 53.08
C GLY A 35 0.11 -0.47 52.64
N ARG A 36 -0.94 -1.23 52.32
CA ARG A 36 -0.87 -2.63 51.89
C ARG A 36 -0.45 -2.73 50.42
N LYS A 37 0.36 -3.74 50.08
CA LYS A 37 0.60 -4.14 48.68
C LYS A 37 -0.63 -4.86 48.11
N VAL A 38 -0.77 -4.86 46.79
CA VAL A 38 -1.74 -5.72 46.10
C VAL A 38 -1.24 -7.16 46.15
N MET A 39 -2.03 -8.08 46.69
CA MET A 39 -1.74 -9.52 46.65
C MET A 39 -2.69 -10.19 45.65
N LEU A 40 -2.19 -10.43 44.43
CA LEU A 40 -3.04 -10.93 43.33
C LEU A 40 -3.22 -12.45 43.35
N ILE A 41 -2.22 -13.20 43.82
CA ILE A 41 -2.20 -14.65 43.94
C ILE A 41 -1.96 -15.02 45.41
N GLU A 42 -2.70 -16.01 45.90
CA GLU A 42 -2.47 -16.68 47.19
C GLU A 42 -1.98 -18.12 46.99
N GLU A 43 -1.36 -18.70 48.01
CA GLU A 43 -0.91 -20.11 47.97
C GLU A 43 -2.08 -21.09 47.78
N SER A 44 -3.24 -20.76 48.35
CA SER A 44 -4.52 -21.46 48.18
C SER A 44 -5.12 -21.39 46.77
N ASP A 45 -4.63 -20.50 45.89
CA ASP A 45 -5.22 -20.33 44.56
C ASP A 45 -4.95 -21.53 43.64
N THR A 46 -5.99 -21.93 42.88
CA THR A 46 -5.92 -23.06 41.96
C THR A 46 -4.86 -22.84 40.87
N SER A 47 -4.23 -23.94 40.43
CA SER A 47 -3.25 -23.93 39.33
C SER A 47 -3.80 -23.26 38.06
N GLN A 48 -5.10 -23.39 37.80
CA GLN A 48 -5.81 -22.71 36.72
C GLN A 48 -5.82 -21.18 36.86
N PHE A 49 -6.02 -20.64 38.06
CA PHE A 49 -6.00 -19.19 38.31
C PHE A 49 -4.58 -18.63 38.22
N LYS A 50 -3.60 -19.28 38.86
CA LYS A 50 -2.17 -18.92 38.77
C LYS A 50 -1.69 -18.90 37.31
N THR A 51 -1.99 -19.97 36.56
CA THR A 51 -1.70 -20.08 35.11
C THR A 51 -2.44 -19.03 34.26
N PHE A 52 -3.61 -18.56 34.69
CA PHE A 52 -4.37 -17.52 33.99
C PHE A 52 -3.74 -16.13 34.18
N VAL A 53 -3.41 -15.76 35.42
CA VAL A 53 -2.72 -14.49 35.75
C VAL A 53 -1.39 -14.40 35.00
N GLN A 54 -0.58 -15.46 35.01
CA GLN A 54 0.70 -15.55 34.30
C GLN A 54 0.59 -15.48 32.77
N ARG A 55 -0.62 -15.64 32.21
CA ARG A 55 -0.90 -15.48 30.78
C ARG A 55 -1.45 -14.09 30.44
N ILE A 56 -1.70 -13.22 31.41
CA ILE A 56 -2.12 -11.83 31.18
C ILE A 56 -0.89 -10.92 31.22
N TYR A 57 -0.71 -10.13 30.16
CA TYR A 57 0.38 -9.17 30.01
C TYR A 57 -0.17 -7.76 29.95
N VAL A 58 0.35 -6.88 30.81
CA VAL A 58 -0.03 -5.47 30.93
C VAL A 58 1.07 -4.63 30.31
N CYS A 59 0.70 -3.80 29.32
CA CYS A 59 1.62 -2.84 28.70
C CYS A 59 1.14 -1.41 28.92
N PHE A 60 2.07 -0.47 29.16
CA PHE A 60 1.76 0.95 29.37
C PHE A 60 2.93 1.88 28.99
N ASP A 61 2.61 3.17 28.81
CA ASP A 61 3.58 4.25 28.50
C ASP A 61 3.71 5.30 29.63
N LYS A 62 2.81 5.24 30.61
CA LYS A 62 2.71 6.10 31.79
C LYS A 62 2.45 5.24 33.01
N GLU A 63 3.10 5.57 34.11
CA GLU A 63 2.83 4.98 35.42
C GLU A 63 1.53 5.55 36.02
N LEU A 64 1.00 4.84 37.02
CA LEU A 64 -0.22 5.21 37.73
C LEU A 64 0.03 6.49 38.57
N GLN A 65 -0.65 7.59 38.24
CA GLN A 65 -0.38 8.91 38.84
C GLN A 65 -1.19 9.23 40.11
N GLN A 66 -2.05 8.30 40.57
CA GLN A 66 -2.87 8.44 41.77
C GLN A 66 -2.74 7.15 42.58
N VAL A 67 -2.48 7.27 43.88
CA VAL A 67 -2.46 6.10 44.78
C VAL A 67 -3.88 5.50 44.84
N PRO A 68 -4.08 4.23 44.47
CA PRO A 68 -5.39 3.60 44.48
C PRO A 68 -5.83 3.23 45.90
N SER A 69 -7.13 3.19 46.17
CA SER A 69 -7.63 2.55 47.39
C SER A 69 -7.78 1.04 47.20
N CYS A 70 -7.63 0.26 48.27
CA CYS A 70 -7.95 -1.17 48.27
C CYS A 70 -9.44 -1.49 48.14
N ASN A 71 -10.32 -0.49 48.28
CA ASN A 71 -11.77 -0.71 48.36
C ASN A 71 -12.39 -1.17 47.02
N GLN A 72 -13.10 -2.29 47.06
CA GLN A 72 -13.94 -2.77 45.97
C GLN A 72 -15.34 -2.13 46.08
N ILE A 73 -15.44 -0.87 45.64
CA ILE A 73 -16.69 -0.07 45.68
C ILE A 73 -17.69 -0.52 44.60
N CYS A 74 -17.19 -1.03 43.47
CA CYS A 74 -18.01 -1.47 42.34
C CYS A 74 -17.65 -2.89 41.91
N THR A 75 -18.65 -3.64 41.43
CA THR A 75 -18.47 -4.97 40.84
C THR A 75 -17.81 -4.91 39.46
N LEU A 76 -17.25 -6.03 38.98
CA LEU A 76 -16.67 -6.10 37.63
C LEU A 76 -17.67 -5.70 36.51
N PRO A 77 -18.94 -6.16 36.51
CA PRO A 77 -19.99 -5.64 35.64
C PRO A 77 -20.08 -4.11 35.61
N GLU A 78 -20.13 -3.46 36.78
CA GLU A 78 -20.27 -2.00 36.91
C GLU A 78 -19.05 -1.24 36.42
N VAL A 79 -17.84 -1.72 36.75
CA VAL A 79 -16.58 -1.13 36.25
C VAL A 79 -16.50 -1.27 34.74
N LEU A 80 -16.87 -2.42 34.19
CA LEU A 80 -16.87 -2.66 32.74
C LEU A 80 -17.91 -1.76 32.05
N ALA A 81 -19.13 -1.65 32.59
CA ALA A 81 -20.17 -0.76 32.10
C ALA A 81 -19.71 0.71 32.10
N PHE A 82 -19.17 1.20 33.21
CA PHE A 82 -18.62 2.55 33.32
C PHE A 82 -17.56 2.82 32.27
N VAL A 83 -16.62 1.89 32.07
CA VAL A 83 -15.55 2.02 31.07
C VAL A 83 -16.11 2.04 29.64
N LEU A 84 -17.07 1.17 29.33
CA LEU A 84 -17.70 1.08 28.01
C LEU A 84 -18.55 2.34 27.71
N ASN A 85 -19.38 2.79 28.65
CA ASN A 85 -20.19 4.00 28.58
C ASN A 85 -19.29 5.25 28.47
N SER A 86 -18.23 5.34 29.27
CA SER A 86 -17.17 6.37 29.19
C SER A 86 -16.51 6.38 27.81
N ALA A 87 -16.13 5.21 27.29
CA ALA A 87 -15.43 5.09 26.01
C ALA A 87 -16.30 5.49 24.81
N LYS A 88 -17.57 5.06 24.75
CA LYS A 88 -18.49 5.42 23.67
C LYS A 88 -18.83 6.91 23.70
N ARG A 89 -19.26 7.46 24.85
CA ARG A 89 -19.61 8.89 24.98
C ARG A 89 -18.44 9.81 24.64
N LYS A 90 -17.25 9.52 25.17
CA LYS A 90 -16.01 10.30 24.92
C LYS A 90 -15.33 9.96 23.59
N LYS A 91 -15.89 9.01 22.82
CA LYS A 91 -15.36 8.50 21.54
C LYS A 91 -13.89 8.05 21.62
N LYS A 92 -13.48 7.50 22.78
CA LYS A 92 -12.17 6.86 22.97
C LYS A 92 -12.07 5.62 22.08
N ARG A 93 -10.90 5.37 21.49
CA ARG A 93 -10.59 4.07 20.87
C ARG A 93 -10.11 3.10 21.95
N ASN A 94 -10.88 2.04 22.19
CA ASN A 94 -10.51 0.93 23.08
C ASN A 94 -11.03 -0.37 22.45
N VAL A 95 -10.25 -1.45 22.48
CA VAL A 95 -10.67 -2.77 21.96
C VAL A 95 -11.93 -3.28 22.66
N LEU A 96 -12.10 -3.03 23.96
CA LEU A 96 -13.34 -3.35 24.71
C LEU A 96 -14.59 -2.76 24.04
N ALA A 97 -14.48 -1.56 23.48
CA ALA A 97 -15.59 -0.84 22.86
C ALA A 97 -15.84 -1.22 21.38
N HIS A 98 -15.14 -2.23 20.83
CA HIS A 98 -15.43 -2.80 19.52
C HIS A 98 -16.70 -3.67 19.54
N GLY A 99 -16.89 -4.47 20.59
CA GLY A 99 -18.01 -5.42 20.74
C GLY A 99 -19.22 -4.90 21.52
N TYR A 100 -19.23 -3.63 21.94
CA TYR A 100 -20.33 -3.03 22.70
C TYR A 100 -21.28 -2.25 21.79
N ASN A 101 -22.56 -2.60 21.76
CA ASN A 101 -23.57 -1.91 20.93
C ASN A 101 -24.64 -1.29 21.84
N ILE A 102 -24.56 0.05 22.02
CA ILE A 102 -25.60 0.80 22.75
C ILE A 102 -26.89 0.75 21.94
N LEU A 103 -27.98 0.33 22.58
CA LEU A 103 -29.31 0.28 21.96
C LEU A 103 -29.81 1.68 21.65
N SER A 104 -30.52 1.87 20.53
CA SER A 104 -31.00 3.18 20.08
C SER A 104 -32.28 3.61 20.81
N LEU A 105 -32.18 3.77 22.13
CA LEU A 105 -33.24 4.36 22.96
C LEU A 105 -33.46 5.84 22.59
N ALA A 106 -34.67 6.33 22.87
CA ALA A 106 -35.10 7.68 22.55
C ALA A 106 -34.20 8.75 23.19
N GLN A 107 -34.11 9.91 22.53
CA GLN A 107 -33.10 10.92 22.88
C GLN A 107 -33.35 11.61 24.23
N GLU A 108 -34.54 11.46 24.82
CA GLU A 108 -34.91 11.99 26.14
C GLU A 108 -34.39 11.16 27.33
N GLN A 109 -34.19 9.84 27.21
CA GLN A 109 -33.70 8.98 28.32
C GLN A 109 -32.17 9.11 28.54
N ARG A 110 -31.66 10.34 28.62
CA ARG A 110 -30.23 10.64 28.77
C ARG A 110 -29.73 10.68 30.22
N THR A 111 -30.59 10.46 31.19
CA THR A 111 -30.28 10.23 32.62
C THR A 111 -29.82 8.79 32.89
N ALA A 112 -29.12 8.17 31.93
CA ALA A 112 -28.73 6.78 31.99
C ALA A 112 -27.59 6.55 33.01
N ASP A 113 -27.81 5.64 33.95
CA ASP A 113 -26.82 5.15 34.92
C ASP A 113 -25.54 4.71 34.21
N ASP A 114 -24.41 5.27 34.65
CA ASP A 114 -23.10 5.00 34.06
C ASP A 114 -22.57 3.61 34.41
N PHE A 115 -23.03 3.00 35.50
CA PHE A 115 -22.61 1.69 36.00
C PHE A 115 -23.49 0.53 35.47
N ARG A 116 -24.57 0.82 34.73
CA ARG A 116 -25.37 -0.20 34.03
C ARG A 116 -24.97 -0.31 32.56
N LEU A 117 -25.07 -1.53 32.01
CA LEU A 117 -24.87 -1.76 30.57
C LEU A 117 -26.06 -1.19 29.79
N GLN A 118 -25.78 -0.26 28.89
CA GLN A 118 -26.76 0.47 28.06
C GLN A 118 -26.95 -0.21 26.70
N GLY A 119 -26.65 -1.51 26.61
CA GLY A 119 -26.72 -2.31 25.39
C GLY A 119 -25.84 -3.56 25.43
N GLU A 120 -25.80 -4.29 24.32
CA GLU A 120 -25.21 -5.62 24.22
C GLU A 120 -23.69 -5.62 24.24
N ILE A 121 -23.11 -6.64 24.87
CA ILE A 121 -21.66 -6.88 24.93
C ILE A 121 -21.28 -8.18 24.19
N THR A 122 -20.27 -8.07 23.32
CA THR A 122 -19.65 -9.20 22.59
C THR A 122 -18.12 -9.13 22.71
N GLN A 123 -17.41 -10.07 22.10
CA GLN A 123 -15.94 -10.05 21.97
C GLN A 123 -15.20 -9.93 23.32
N SER A 124 -14.15 -9.12 23.38
CA SER A 124 -13.33 -8.84 24.56
C SER A 124 -14.13 -8.36 25.78
N ALA A 125 -15.28 -7.68 25.60
CA ALA A 125 -16.14 -7.27 26.70
C ALA A 125 -16.87 -8.48 27.31
N ALA A 126 -17.51 -9.31 26.48
CA ALA A 126 -18.16 -10.55 26.93
C ALA A 126 -17.15 -11.55 27.55
N TYR A 127 -15.93 -11.62 26.99
CA TYR A 127 -14.84 -12.45 27.51
C TYR A 127 -14.37 -12.07 28.92
N ILE A 128 -14.46 -10.79 29.31
CA ILE A 128 -14.20 -10.35 30.69
C ILE A 128 -15.44 -10.60 31.56
N TYR A 129 -16.62 -10.17 31.09
CA TYR A 129 -17.86 -10.21 31.86
C TYR A 129 -18.25 -11.64 32.30
N GLY A 130 -18.20 -12.59 31.37
CA GLY A 130 -18.57 -13.99 31.61
C GLY A 130 -17.43 -14.87 32.14
N SER A 131 -16.44 -14.31 32.84
CA SER A 131 -15.29 -15.08 33.33
C SER A 131 -15.02 -14.85 34.81
N ASP A 132 -15.21 -15.89 35.62
CA ASP A 132 -15.00 -15.84 37.08
C ASP A 132 -13.53 -15.65 37.46
N LEU A 133 -12.60 -16.03 36.57
CA LEU A 133 -11.18 -15.70 36.70
C LEU A 133 -10.95 -14.18 36.58
N TRP A 134 -11.66 -13.49 35.67
CA TRP A 134 -11.64 -12.02 35.61
C TRP A 134 -12.37 -11.37 36.79
N LYS A 135 -13.48 -11.95 37.28
CA LYS A 135 -14.13 -11.49 38.52
C LYS A 135 -13.16 -11.55 39.68
N LYS A 136 -12.48 -12.69 39.90
CA LYS A 136 -11.49 -12.86 40.97
C LYS A 136 -10.29 -11.91 40.86
N VAL A 137 -9.75 -11.69 39.65
CA VAL A 137 -8.77 -10.64 39.40
C VAL A 137 -9.30 -9.26 39.80
N SER A 138 -10.53 -8.91 39.41
CA SER A 138 -11.15 -7.62 39.75
C SER A 138 -11.39 -7.42 41.25
N MET A 139 -11.61 -8.49 42.01
CA MET A 139 -11.73 -8.42 43.47
C MET A 139 -10.36 -8.16 44.12
N ARG A 140 -9.33 -8.92 43.73
CA ARG A 140 -7.95 -8.74 44.24
C ARG A 140 -7.34 -7.37 43.92
N LEU A 141 -7.62 -6.84 42.73
CA LEU A 141 -7.10 -5.53 42.28
C LEU A 141 -7.92 -4.33 42.82
N GLY A 142 -9.14 -4.55 43.32
CA GLY A 142 -10.06 -3.46 43.67
C GLY A 142 -10.55 -2.64 42.48
N THR A 143 -11.43 -1.68 42.76
CA THR A 143 -12.15 -0.92 41.72
C THR A 143 -11.24 0.05 40.95
N ASP A 144 -10.35 0.77 41.63
CA ASP A 144 -9.47 1.79 41.02
C ASP A 144 -8.48 1.17 40.01
N ILE A 145 -7.78 0.10 40.39
CA ILE A 145 -6.77 -0.53 39.54
C ILE A 145 -7.44 -1.23 38.35
N THR A 146 -8.57 -1.93 38.57
CA THR A 146 -9.34 -2.56 37.48
C THR A 146 -9.81 -1.51 36.46
N ARG A 147 -10.32 -0.37 36.93
CA ARG A 147 -10.69 0.75 36.04
C ARG A 147 -9.49 1.33 35.31
N TYR A 148 -8.34 1.50 35.97
CA TYR A 148 -7.11 1.98 35.33
C TYR A 148 -6.63 1.02 34.22
N LEU A 149 -6.66 -0.28 34.50
CA LEU A 149 -6.29 -1.36 33.60
C LEU A 149 -7.15 -1.34 32.32
N PHE A 150 -8.45 -1.07 32.44
CA PHE A 150 -9.36 -1.02 31.29
C PHE A 150 -9.42 0.35 30.58
N GLU A 151 -9.27 1.49 31.27
CA GLU A 151 -9.30 2.83 30.63
C GLU A 151 -7.95 3.24 30.00
N ASN A 152 -6.80 2.81 30.53
CA ASN A 152 -5.48 3.40 30.21
C ASN A 152 -4.40 2.40 29.78
N CYS A 153 -4.40 1.16 30.31
CA CYS A 153 -3.42 0.13 29.94
C CYS A 153 -3.76 -0.56 28.61
N TYR A 154 -2.86 -1.43 28.17
CA TYR A 154 -3.01 -2.31 27.01
C TYR A 154 -2.83 -3.74 27.48
N VAL A 155 -3.93 -4.48 27.64
CA VAL A 155 -3.89 -5.86 28.11
C VAL A 155 -3.92 -6.84 26.94
N PHE A 156 -3.02 -7.82 27.01
CA PHE A 156 -2.91 -8.94 26.08
C PHE A 156 -3.00 -10.26 26.83
N VAL A 157 -3.67 -11.26 26.24
CA VAL A 157 -3.74 -12.62 26.78
C VAL A 157 -2.92 -13.54 25.88
N ALA A 158 -2.00 -14.28 26.49
CA ALA A 158 -1.18 -15.30 25.84
C ALA A 158 -2.01 -16.54 25.50
N VAL A 159 -1.83 -17.05 24.29
CA VAL A 159 -2.44 -18.30 23.81
C VAL A 159 -1.33 -19.19 23.27
N PRO A 160 -0.95 -20.25 24.03
CA PRO A 160 0.02 -21.25 23.58
C PRO A 160 -0.34 -21.82 22.19
N PRO A 161 0.65 -22.24 21.37
CA PRO A 161 2.09 -22.23 21.62
C PRO A 161 2.77 -20.85 21.58
N SER A 162 2.33 -19.89 20.75
CA SER A 162 3.15 -18.70 20.46
C SER A 162 2.41 -17.40 20.11
N CYS A 163 1.10 -17.33 20.34
CA CYS A 163 0.29 -16.15 19.99
C CYS A 163 -0.22 -15.37 21.20
N PHE A 164 -0.72 -14.15 20.93
CA PHE A 164 -1.46 -13.32 21.87
C PHE A 164 -2.74 -12.79 21.21
N PHE A 165 -3.74 -12.39 22.00
CA PHE A 165 -4.77 -11.45 21.55
C PHE A 165 -4.90 -10.26 22.50
N GLN A 166 -5.23 -9.09 21.95
CA GLN A 166 -5.49 -7.89 22.75
C GLN A 166 -6.92 -7.90 23.31
N VAL A 167 -7.08 -7.51 24.57
CA VAL A 167 -8.38 -7.42 25.26
C VAL A 167 -8.81 -5.97 25.46
N CYS A 168 -7.92 -5.10 25.96
CA CYS A 168 -8.23 -3.67 26.20
C CYS A 168 -7.15 -2.72 25.66
N GLY A 169 -7.42 -1.41 25.78
CA GLY A 169 -6.53 -0.34 25.37
C GLY A 169 -6.71 0.07 23.91
N VAL A 170 -5.97 1.08 23.46
CA VAL A 170 -6.00 1.49 22.03
C VAL A 170 -5.47 0.33 21.17
N PRO A 171 -6.10 -0.02 20.04
CA PRO A 171 -5.67 -1.19 19.25
C PRO A 171 -4.19 -1.13 18.84
N VAL A 172 -3.42 -2.18 19.11
CA VAL A 172 -1.96 -2.22 18.87
C VAL A 172 -1.60 -2.01 17.38
N TYR A 173 -2.52 -2.38 16.47
CA TYR A 173 -2.35 -2.09 15.05
C TYR A 173 -2.28 -0.58 14.72
N ASP A 174 -2.78 0.33 15.56
CA ASP A 174 -2.62 1.77 15.34
C ASP A 174 -1.20 2.25 15.69
N ARG A 175 -0.47 1.56 16.59
CA ARG A 175 0.97 1.82 16.85
C ARG A 175 1.86 1.30 15.72
N VAL A 176 1.49 0.18 15.09
CA VAL A 176 2.27 -0.43 14.00
C VAL A 176 2.21 0.44 12.73
N SER A 177 3.26 1.26 12.55
CA SER A 177 3.41 2.21 11.44
C SER A 177 3.72 1.56 10.10
N MET A 178 2.70 0.97 9.48
CA MET A 178 2.72 0.63 8.06
C MET A 178 2.84 1.91 7.21
N THR A 179 4.00 2.13 6.58
CA THR A 179 4.20 3.23 5.61
C THR A 179 3.58 2.92 4.24
N THR A 180 2.40 2.28 4.20
CA THR A 180 1.49 2.27 3.06
C THR A 180 0.63 3.54 3.13
N ALA A 181 1.16 4.63 2.58
CA ALA A 181 0.60 5.98 2.71
C ALA A 181 -0.87 6.08 2.25
N SER A 182 -1.81 5.96 3.20
CA SER A 182 -3.25 6.01 2.95
C SER A 182 -3.69 7.40 2.45
N PRO A 183 -4.50 7.50 1.38
CA PRO A 183 -4.74 8.77 0.69
C PRO A 183 -5.93 9.53 1.28
N ARG A 184 -5.78 10.14 2.46
CA ARG A 184 -6.75 11.12 2.97
C ARG A 184 -6.12 12.50 3.07
N PHE A 185 -6.80 13.47 2.46
CA PHE A 185 -6.33 14.85 2.29
C PHE A 185 -7.09 15.74 3.27
N TYR A 186 -6.39 16.26 4.28
CA TYR A 186 -6.91 17.32 5.14
C TYR A 186 -5.90 18.47 5.17
N LEU A 187 -6.29 19.60 4.60
CA LEU A 187 -5.66 20.89 4.89
C LEU A 187 -6.13 21.34 6.28
N GLN A 188 -5.59 20.74 7.35
CA GLN A 188 -5.74 21.31 8.67
C GLN A 188 -4.91 22.58 8.77
N SER A 189 -5.60 23.71 8.95
CA SER A 189 -4.96 24.92 9.46
C SER A 189 -4.39 24.63 10.85
N ARG A 190 -3.22 25.19 11.15
CA ARG A 190 -2.65 25.11 12.51
C ARG A 190 -3.57 25.88 13.47
N ASN A 191 -4.33 25.17 14.30
CA ASN A 191 -4.75 25.66 15.61
C ASN A 191 -5.18 24.50 16.53
N ARG A 192 -4.21 23.96 17.28
CA ARG A 192 -4.38 23.36 18.61
C ARG A 192 -3.00 23.30 19.28
N LYS A 193 -2.87 23.91 20.46
CA LYS A 193 -1.68 23.80 21.31
C LYS A 193 -1.69 22.41 21.95
N HIS A 194 -0.62 21.64 21.82
CA HIS A 194 -0.35 20.50 22.70
C HIS A 194 1.11 20.56 23.15
N ARG A 195 1.32 20.54 24.47
CA ARG A 195 2.64 20.36 25.09
C ARG A 195 3.10 18.93 24.84
N CYS A 196 4.33 18.74 24.39
CA CYS A 196 5.00 17.44 24.52
C CYS A 196 5.77 17.44 25.84
N VAL A 197 5.45 16.52 26.74
CA VAL A 197 6.27 16.21 27.91
C VAL A 197 7.30 15.17 27.48
N GLY A 198 8.58 15.46 27.65
CA GLY A 198 9.66 14.50 27.42
C GLY A 198 9.80 13.53 28.60
N VAL A 199 10.34 12.34 28.34
CA VAL A 199 10.77 11.41 29.40
C VAL A 199 12.15 10.88 29.02
N ASN A 200 13.13 11.16 29.87
CA ASN A 200 14.49 10.63 29.76
C ASN A 200 14.60 9.26 30.44
N ASN A 201 15.56 8.47 29.97
CA ASN A 201 16.42 7.61 30.79
C ASN A 201 17.76 7.51 30.01
N ARG A 202 18.96 7.73 30.56
CA ARG A 202 19.61 7.18 31.78
C ARG A 202 19.68 5.65 31.77
N ASN A 203 20.80 4.99 32.10
CA ASN A 203 22.20 5.41 32.23
C ASN A 203 23.10 4.16 32.31
N ARG A 204 24.35 4.23 31.82
CA ARG A 204 25.56 3.49 32.26
C ARG A 204 26.75 4.11 31.47
N ARG A 205 27.80 4.67 32.11
CA ARG A 205 28.92 4.04 32.85
C ARG A 205 29.78 3.17 31.90
N THR A 206 31.12 3.27 31.84
CA THR A 206 32.13 3.76 32.82
C THR A 206 33.36 4.49 32.24
N SER A 207 34.06 5.26 33.11
CA SER A 207 35.54 5.41 33.27
C SER A 207 36.52 5.88 32.16
N ASN A 208 37.18 7.01 32.45
CA ASN A 208 38.65 7.31 32.41
C ASN A 208 39.46 7.08 31.11
N VAL A 209 40.30 8.04 30.64
CA VAL A 209 41.67 8.36 31.14
C VAL A 209 42.12 9.80 30.72
N LYS A 210 43.29 10.28 31.20
CA LYS A 210 43.80 11.68 31.19
C LYS A 210 44.73 12.04 30.00
N ARG A 211 45.11 13.35 29.92
CA ARG A 211 46.35 13.95 29.32
C ARG A 211 46.44 14.01 27.78
N ASN A 212 47.16 14.96 27.13
CA ASN A 212 47.75 16.25 27.59
C ASN A 212 47.95 17.28 26.45
N THR A 213 48.07 18.56 26.83
CA THR A 213 48.82 19.70 26.21
C THR A 213 49.39 19.65 24.77
N ARG A 214 49.29 20.77 24.04
CA ARG A 214 50.46 21.62 23.65
C ARG A 214 50.07 23.03 23.16
N LYS A 215 50.96 24.01 23.39
CA LYS A 215 50.86 25.43 22.96
C LYS A 215 51.58 25.64 21.61
N ARG A 216 51.25 26.72 20.89
CA ARG A 216 52.26 27.68 20.39
C ARG A 216 51.68 29.10 20.28
N LYS A 217 52.55 30.10 20.16
CA LYS A 217 52.32 31.53 20.41
C LYS A 217 53.05 32.35 19.32
N ARG A 218 52.67 33.62 19.17
CA ARG A 218 53.36 34.80 18.58
C ARG A 218 52.56 35.49 17.47
N GLU A 219 52.68 36.80 17.22
CA GLU A 219 52.83 38.01 18.08
C GLU A 219 52.55 39.25 17.19
N PRO A 220 52.62 40.53 17.63
CA PRO A 220 51.57 41.49 17.31
C PRO A 220 52.07 42.68 16.45
N ASP A 221 51.25 43.74 16.38
CA ASP A 221 51.72 45.11 16.26
C ASP A 221 50.87 46.05 17.14
N GLN A 222 51.38 47.25 17.47
CA GLN A 222 50.80 48.17 18.48
C GLN A 222 50.70 49.63 18.00
N LYS A 223 49.73 50.37 18.57
CA LYS A 223 49.82 51.71 19.23
C LYS A 223 48.43 52.39 19.22
N ASP A 224 47.84 52.88 20.31
CA ASP A 224 48.27 53.81 21.41
C ASP A 224 48.16 55.29 20.96
N GLU A 225 47.67 56.28 21.73
CA GLU A 225 46.92 56.30 23.01
C GLU A 225 46.22 57.68 23.24
N THR A 226 45.22 57.74 24.15
CA THR A 226 44.70 58.94 24.90
C THR A 226 44.26 60.20 24.09
N THR A 227 43.72 61.34 24.61
CA THR A 227 43.46 61.88 25.98
C THR A 227 42.25 62.86 26.03
N THR A 228 41.69 63.08 27.23
CA THR A 228 40.96 64.29 27.77
C THR A 228 39.57 64.78 27.28
N CYS A 229 38.79 65.28 28.26
CA CYS A 229 37.62 66.21 28.19
C CYS A 229 38.11 67.66 28.51
N PRO A 230 37.31 68.79 28.53
CA PRO A 230 35.85 68.95 28.74
C PRO A 230 35.13 70.10 27.93
N GLY A 231 33.84 70.41 28.20
CA GLY A 231 33.19 71.62 27.64
C GLY A 231 31.68 71.82 27.92
N LYS A 232 31.29 72.91 28.60
CA LYS A 232 29.95 73.24 29.17
C LYS A 232 28.91 73.86 28.17
N ARG A 233 27.62 73.52 28.37
CA ARG A 233 26.39 74.39 28.26
C ARG A 233 25.95 74.85 26.84
N ARG A 234 24.72 75.37 26.56
CA ARG A 234 23.58 75.86 27.41
C ARG A 234 22.20 75.88 26.69
N ARG A 235 21.10 75.61 27.43
CA ARG A 235 19.68 76.10 27.21
C ARG A 235 18.97 75.66 25.90
N VAL A 236 17.65 75.80 25.71
CA VAL A 236 16.57 76.57 26.39
C VAL A 236 15.51 75.67 27.06
N LEU A 237 14.65 76.25 27.92
CA LEU A 237 13.52 75.64 28.64
C LEU A 237 12.37 76.65 28.66
N GLU A 238 11.12 76.17 28.65
CA GLU A 238 9.95 76.99 29.00
C GLU A 238 8.88 76.18 29.77
N LYS A 239 8.04 76.88 30.54
CA LYS A 239 6.87 76.43 31.33
C LYS A 239 5.68 77.30 30.89
N GLY A 240 4.40 77.06 31.16
CA GLY A 240 3.61 76.13 31.98
C GLY A 240 2.12 76.54 31.75
N ASN A 241 1.11 76.48 32.63
CA ASN A 241 0.78 75.79 33.90
C ASN A 241 -0.74 76.06 34.19
N VAL A 242 -1.26 75.71 35.37
CA VAL A 242 -2.57 76.14 35.97
C VAL A 242 -3.81 75.28 35.63
N CYS A 243 -4.84 75.34 36.50
CA CYS A 243 -5.81 74.27 36.83
C CYS A 243 -7.28 74.77 36.97
N HIS A 244 -8.12 73.98 37.67
CA HIS A 244 -9.56 74.12 38.02
C HIS A 244 -10.56 73.45 37.05
N GLU A 245 -11.76 72.98 37.44
CA GLU A 245 -12.23 72.24 38.64
C GLU A 245 -13.73 71.86 38.42
N THR A 246 -14.33 70.99 39.26
CA THR A 246 -15.80 70.87 39.51
C THR A 246 -16.77 70.48 38.35
N VAL A 247 -17.98 69.90 38.54
CA VAL A 247 -18.50 68.93 39.55
C VAL A 247 -19.82 68.26 39.04
N GLN A 248 -20.18 67.07 39.57
CA GLN A 248 -21.50 66.36 39.50
C GLN A 248 -22.09 65.99 38.10
N GLY A 249 -23.03 65.05 37.94
CA GLY A 249 -23.66 64.06 38.86
C GLY A 249 -24.07 62.80 38.03
N GLY A 250 -24.16 61.58 38.58
CA GLY A 250 -25.31 61.05 39.36
C GLY A 250 -26.21 60.20 38.44
N SER A 251 -26.62 58.95 38.73
CA SER A 251 -26.75 58.19 40.00
C SER A 251 -26.48 56.68 39.86
N GLY A 252 -26.13 56.01 40.97
CA GLY A 252 -26.04 54.53 41.12
C GLY A 252 -27.29 53.93 41.79
N PRO A 253 -27.21 52.88 42.67
CA PRO A 253 -26.03 52.15 43.21
C PRO A 253 -25.84 50.79 42.47
N THR A 254 -25.31 49.64 42.94
CA THR A 254 -24.85 49.11 44.26
C THR A 254 -23.71 48.10 43.98
N THR A 255 -22.53 48.04 44.63
CA THR A 255 -22.15 47.60 46.01
C THR A 255 -22.57 46.16 46.35
N LEU A 256 -21.75 45.23 46.91
CA LEU A 256 -20.49 45.21 47.70
C LEU A 256 -19.59 44.02 47.21
N VAL A 257 -18.34 43.69 47.63
CA VAL A 257 -17.08 44.30 48.18
C VAL A 257 -16.01 43.12 48.19
N LEU A 258 -14.70 43.05 48.57
CA LEU A 258 -13.76 43.69 49.52
C LEU A 258 -12.25 43.38 49.17
N LYS A 259 -11.33 43.99 49.96
CA LYS A 259 -9.88 43.80 50.31
C LYS A 259 -9.14 42.46 50.00
N GLN A 260 -7.79 42.33 49.96
CA GLN A 260 -6.61 43.23 50.15
C GLN A 260 -5.29 42.65 49.49
N PRO A 261 -4.14 43.38 49.46
CA PRO A 261 -2.87 43.02 48.74
C PRO A 261 -1.66 42.67 49.70
N PRO A 262 -0.35 42.87 49.35
CA PRO A 262 0.50 42.16 48.36
C PRO A 262 1.86 41.63 48.94
N ALA A 263 2.64 40.83 48.18
CA ALA A 263 4.04 40.50 48.56
C ALA A 263 5.05 40.26 47.41
N LYS A 264 6.16 41.02 47.48
CA LYS A 264 7.60 40.80 47.13
C LYS A 264 8.04 39.73 46.09
N LYS A 265 9.02 40.11 45.24
CA LYS A 265 9.87 39.23 44.41
C LYS A 265 11.34 39.25 44.89
N PRO A 266 12.01 38.08 44.97
CA PRO A 266 13.46 37.92 44.77
C PRO A 266 13.71 37.30 43.36
N SER A 267 14.50 37.88 42.46
CA SER A 267 15.97 37.85 42.40
C SER A 267 16.58 36.49 41.96
N GLU A 268 16.44 36.14 40.67
CA GLU A 268 17.36 35.18 40.04
C GLU A 268 18.63 35.92 39.59
N MET A 269 19.78 35.58 40.20
CA MET A 269 21.09 36.10 39.84
C MET A 269 21.88 35.09 39.00
N GLN A 270 22.85 35.57 38.21
CA GLN A 270 23.44 34.84 37.09
C GLN A 270 24.40 33.72 37.51
N VAL A 271 24.37 32.58 36.81
CA VAL A 271 25.56 31.77 36.55
C VAL A 271 25.64 31.40 35.07
N ASN A 272 26.82 31.59 34.50
CA ASN A 272 27.11 31.49 33.07
C ASN A 272 26.96 30.07 32.50
N VAL A 273 26.47 29.97 31.26
CA VAL A 273 26.72 28.82 30.37
C VAL A 273 27.49 29.31 29.14
N LEU A 274 28.81 29.19 29.20
CA LEU A 274 29.75 29.39 28.09
C LEU A 274 30.14 28.02 27.48
N PRO A 275 30.62 27.94 26.21
CA PRO A 275 29.87 27.13 25.26
C PRO A 275 30.70 26.07 24.51
N LEU A 276 30.24 24.82 24.55
CA LEU A 276 30.63 23.75 23.63
C LEU A 276 29.36 23.15 22.95
N GLU A 277 29.38 22.73 21.68
CA GLU A 277 30.48 22.80 20.71
C GLU A 277 30.00 23.14 19.29
N ARG A 278 30.94 23.69 18.51
CA ARG A 278 30.75 24.37 17.24
C ARG A 278 30.35 23.42 16.11
N GLY A 279 29.04 23.33 15.83
CA GLY A 279 28.55 22.76 14.57
C GLY A 279 29.24 23.43 13.36
N PRO A 280 29.48 22.70 12.25
CA PRO A 280 30.37 23.16 11.18
C PRO A 280 29.89 24.49 10.60
N SER A 281 30.82 25.46 10.53
CA SER A 281 30.53 26.80 10.01
C SER A 281 30.06 26.73 8.55
N TRP A 282 29.08 27.57 8.22
CA TRP A 282 28.38 27.53 6.93
C TRP A 282 29.28 27.99 5.76
N ARG A 283 30.11 27.08 5.23
CA ARG A 283 30.73 27.27 3.91
C ARG A 283 29.64 27.32 2.84
N SER A 284 29.72 28.33 1.98
CA SER A 284 28.74 28.64 0.94
C SER A 284 28.48 27.48 -0.02
N GLY A 285 27.21 27.13 -0.25
CA GLY A 285 26.79 26.31 -1.41
C GLY A 285 25.69 25.28 -1.17
N THR A 286 25.51 24.79 0.06
CA THR A 286 24.51 23.76 0.40
C THR A 286 23.17 24.36 0.83
N PHE A 287 22.16 24.26 -0.04
CA PHE A 287 20.77 24.54 0.34
C PHE A 287 20.33 23.62 1.49
N PRO A 288 19.70 24.14 2.56
CA PRO A 288 19.07 23.28 3.56
C PRO A 288 17.95 22.46 2.90
N PRO A 289 17.72 21.20 3.32
CA PRO A 289 16.62 20.40 2.79
C PRO A 289 15.29 21.08 3.10
N LEU A 290 14.44 21.25 2.07
CA LEU A 290 13.10 21.80 2.25
C LEU A 290 12.31 20.95 3.27
N PRO A 291 11.57 21.58 4.21
CA PRO A 291 10.81 20.85 5.22
C PRO A 291 9.80 19.90 4.56
N PRO A 292 9.49 18.76 5.21
CA PRO A 292 8.89 17.63 4.52
C PRO A 292 7.52 17.96 3.92
N SER A 293 7.48 18.02 2.58
CA SER A 293 6.29 18.47 1.86
C SER A 293 5.21 17.39 1.87
N GLN A 294 4.18 17.58 2.67
CA GLN A 294 2.98 16.71 2.71
C GLN A 294 2.20 16.73 1.38
N SER A 295 2.49 17.69 0.51
CA SER A 295 1.92 17.84 -0.84
C SER A 295 2.64 16.96 -1.86
N PHE A 296 1.90 16.05 -2.50
CA PHE A 296 2.40 15.16 -3.56
C PHE A 296 1.46 15.17 -4.78
N ILE A 297 2.03 15.38 -5.96
CA ILE A 297 1.32 15.29 -7.25
C ILE A 297 1.36 13.83 -7.70
N ARG A 298 0.22 13.26 -8.12
CA ARG A 298 0.04 11.81 -8.31
C ARG A 298 -0.11 11.44 -9.78
N ALA A 299 0.56 10.38 -10.24
CA ALA A 299 0.37 9.82 -11.59
C ALA A 299 -1.11 9.47 -11.89
N LEU A 300 -1.84 9.01 -10.88
CA LEU A 300 -3.29 8.75 -10.94
C LEU A 300 -4.12 9.97 -11.36
N GLY A 301 -3.59 11.20 -11.27
CA GLY A 301 -4.25 12.41 -11.74
C GLY A 301 -4.50 12.41 -13.25
N PHE A 302 -3.57 11.88 -14.05
CA PHE A 302 -3.73 11.77 -15.51
C PHE A 302 -4.84 10.79 -15.91
N LEU A 303 -5.06 9.75 -15.11
CA LEU A 303 -5.74 8.53 -15.56
C LEU A 303 -7.26 8.65 -15.64
N TYR A 304 -7.81 7.92 -16.60
CA TYR A 304 -9.24 7.57 -16.70
C TYR A 304 -10.20 8.75 -16.81
N GLY A 305 -9.74 9.89 -17.33
CA GLY A 305 -10.58 11.04 -17.63
C GLY A 305 -10.18 11.73 -18.92
N SER A 306 -10.85 11.37 -20.01
CA SER A 306 -11.02 12.23 -21.19
C SER A 306 -12.28 13.08 -21.01
N GLN A 307 -12.16 14.39 -21.18
CA GLN A 307 -13.30 15.32 -21.05
C GLN A 307 -13.24 16.49 -22.07
N GLY A 308 -12.29 16.47 -23.00
CA GLY A 308 -12.08 17.49 -24.03
C GLY A 308 -11.59 18.85 -23.49
N MET A 309 -11.18 19.74 -24.39
CA MET A 309 -10.74 21.10 -24.01
C MET A 309 -11.83 21.92 -23.29
N ARG A 310 -13.12 21.61 -23.49
CA ARG A 310 -14.24 22.28 -22.78
C ARG A 310 -14.19 22.08 -21.25
N SER A 311 -13.62 20.97 -20.76
CA SER A 311 -13.54 20.70 -19.30
C SER A 311 -12.29 21.26 -18.63
N PHE A 312 -11.30 21.68 -19.43
CA PHE A 312 -9.99 22.12 -18.98
C PHE A 312 -10.11 23.28 -18.00
N LEU A 313 -9.26 23.32 -16.96
CA LEU A 313 -9.44 24.22 -15.81
C LEU A 313 -9.59 25.69 -16.22
N LEU A 314 -8.80 26.15 -17.20
CA LEU A 314 -8.81 27.54 -17.66
C LEU A 314 -10.01 27.90 -18.56
N ASN A 315 -10.70 26.91 -19.12
CA ASN A 315 -11.93 27.10 -19.92
C ASN A 315 -13.21 27.08 -19.07
N ARG A 316 -13.12 26.84 -17.75
CA ARG A 316 -14.27 26.84 -16.86
C ARG A 316 -14.76 28.27 -16.58
N LYS A 317 -16.07 28.38 -16.32
CA LYS A 317 -16.73 29.62 -15.90
C LYS A 317 -16.81 29.71 -14.35
N LYS A 318 -16.76 30.91 -13.77
CA LYS A 318 -17.13 31.17 -12.36
C LYS A 318 -18.65 31.42 -12.31
N LYS A 319 -19.36 30.91 -11.30
CA LYS A 319 -20.71 31.40 -10.98
C LYS A 319 -20.65 32.88 -10.56
N ALA A 320 -21.58 33.68 -11.07
CA ALA A 320 -21.86 35.07 -10.70
C ALA A 320 -23.32 35.18 -10.19
N ALA A 321 -23.84 36.39 -9.98
CA ALA A 321 -25.28 36.58 -9.82
C ALA A 321 -25.98 36.20 -11.13
N ASP A 322 -25.51 36.77 -12.22
CA ASP A 322 -26.05 36.73 -13.59
C ASP A 322 -25.58 35.45 -14.33
N GLY A 323 -25.66 34.30 -13.64
CA GLY A 323 -25.27 33.01 -14.17
C GLY A 323 -23.76 32.75 -14.15
N TYR A 324 -23.10 32.75 -15.32
CA TYR A 324 -21.76 32.17 -15.50
C TYR A 324 -20.84 32.98 -16.43
N ARG A 325 -19.79 33.59 -15.86
CA ARG A 325 -18.76 34.35 -16.60
C ARG A 325 -17.41 33.63 -16.74
N ARG A 326 -16.60 34.00 -17.74
CA ARG A 326 -15.21 33.51 -17.89
C ARG A 326 -14.34 33.96 -16.71
N ILE A 327 -13.32 33.17 -16.36
CA ILE A 327 -12.33 33.54 -15.34
C ILE A 327 -11.39 34.64 -15.82
N GLN A 328 -10.98 35.53 -14.91
CA GLN A 328 -9.98 36.59 -15.09
C GLN A 328 -8.79 36.38 -14.13
N GLY A 329 -7.73 37.19 -14.22
CA GLY A 329 -6.49 36.99 -13.45
C GLY A 329 -6.68 36.94 -11.93
N ARG A 330 -7.55 37.81 -11.38
CA ARG A 330 -7.93 37.78 -9.95
C ARG A 330 -8.59 36.45 -9.55
N ASP A 331 -9.48 35.90 -10.38
CA ASP A 331 -10.13 34.62 -10.11
C ASP A 331 -9.12 33.47 -10.11
N LEU A 332 -8.17 33.50 -11.06
CA LEU A 332 -7.15 32.46 -11.16
C LEU A 332 -6.19 32.49 -9.96
N ILE A 333 -5.81 33.67 -9.47
CA ILE A 333 -5.02 33.82 -8.25
C ILE A 333 -5.74 33.21 -7.02
N ARG A 334 -7.08 33.33 -6.92
CA ARG A 334 -7.87 32.63 -5.88
C ARG A 334 -7.83 31.11 -6.03
N ILE A 335 -7.92 30.61 -7.27
CA ILE A 335 -7.84 29.19 -7.59
C ILE A 335 -6.44 28.60 -7.32
N VAL A 336 -5.36 29.38 -7.51
CA VAL A 336 -3.98 28.89 -7.28
C VAL A 336 -3.58 28.96 -5.80
N PHE A 337 -3.87 30.06 -5.11
CA PHE A 337 -3.24 30.37 -3.80
C PHE A 337 -4.20 30.35 -2.59
N PHE A 338 -5.53 30.33 -2.79
CA PHE A 338 -6.52 30.56 -1.71
C PHE A 338 -7.58 29.45 -1.54
N GLU A 339 -8.65 29.43 -2.34
CA GLU A 339 -9.79 28.50 -2.19
C GLU A 339 -9.75 27.30 -3.15
N GLY A 340 -8.86 27.31 -4.14
CA GLY A 340 -8.80 26.22 -5.14
C GLY A 340 -9.95 26.25 -6.13
N VAL A 341 -10.19 25.13 -6.81
CA VAL A 341 -11.26 24.96 -7.82
C VAL A 341 -12.67 25.21 -7.24
N ALA A 342 -12.84 25.12 -5.92
CA ALA A 342 -14.09 25.43 -5.23
C ALA A 342 -14.51 26.91 -5.36
N TYR A 343 -13.57 27.84 -5.61
CA TYR A 343 -13.85 29.25 -5.88
C TYR A 343 -14.84 29.45 -7.05
N LEU A 344 -14.77 28.58 -8.07
CA LEU A 344 -15.68 28.61 -9.22
C LEU A 344 -17.16 28.38 -8.85
N LYS A 345 -17.41 27.74 -7.70
CA LYS A 345 -18.74 27.47 -7.15
C LYS A 345 -19.19 28.47 -6.09
N GLY A 346 -18.41 29.54 -5.84
CA GLY A 346 -18.75 30.57 -4.84
C GLY A 346 -18.15 30.36 -3.44
N LEU A 347 -17.24 29.40 -3.23
CA LEU A 347 -16.51 29.32 -1.96
C LEU A 347 -15.51 30.48 -1.86
N GLU A 348 -15.74 31.41 -0.93
CA GLU A 348 -14.82 32.53 -0.64
C GLU A 348 -14.28 32.45 0.81
N ARG A 349 -13.00 32.78 0.99
CA ARG A 349 -12.31 32.84 2.29
C ARG A 349 -11.82 34.26 2.59
N LYS A 350 -11.74 34.64 3.87
CA LYS A 350 -11.04 35.88 4.27
C LYS A 350 -9.53 35.77 3.91
N PRO A 351 -8.89 36.86 3.44
CA PRO A 351 -9.45 38.18 3.11
C PRO A 351 -10.19 38.19 1.76
N LYS A 352 -11.26 39.00 1.62
CA LYS A 352 -12.01 39.16 0.34
C LYS A 352 -11.24 39.99 -0.71
N ARG A 353 -10.51 41.03 -0.28
CA ARG A 353 -9.53 41.76 -1.10
C ARG A 353 -8.22 40.95 -1.16
N LEU A 354 -7.48 41.02 -2.27
CA LEU A 354 -6.16 40.39 -2.38
C LEU A 354 -5.12 41.22 -1.61
N PRO A 355 -4.21 40.62 -0.82
CA PRO A 355 -3.06 41.34 -0.26
C PRO A 355 -2.16 41.90 -1.37
N ARG A 356 -1.49 43.04 -1.14
CA ARG A 356 -0.69 43.78 -2.13
C ARG A 356 0.18 42.89 -3.03
N ARG A 357 0.94 41.95 -2.44
CA ARG A 357 1.78 40.98 -3.19
C ARG A 357 1.00 40.19 -4.24
N PHE A 358 -0.19 39.68 -3.91
CA PHE A 358 -1.05 38.94 -4.85
C PHE A 358 -1.84 39.85 -5.79
N PHE A 359 -2.16 41.08 -5.38
CA PHE A 359 -2.77 42.06 -6.26
C PHE A 359 -1.82 42.43 -7.42
N ASN A 360 -0.53 42.64 -7.11
CA ASN A 360 0.52 42.89 -8.10
C ASN A 360 0.70 41.75 -9.14
N MET A 361 0.23 40.53 -8.86
CA MET A 361 0.26 39.40 -9.80
C MET A 361 -0.88 39.43 -10.83
N VAL A 362 -1.95 40.20 -10.59
CA VAL A 362 -3.17 40.19 -11.43
C VAL A 362 -2.88 40.48 -12.91
N PRO A 363 -1.97 41.40 -13.30
CA PRO A 363 -1.62 41.63 -14.70
C PRO A 363 -1.02 40.38 -15.38
N LEU A 364 -0.04 39.72 -14.75
CA LEU A 364 0.63 38.53 -15.30
C LEU A 364 -0.33 37.33 -15.44
N PHE A 365 -1.16 37.08 -14.42
CA PHE A 365 -2.17 36.01 -14.50
C PHE A 365 -3.29 36.33 -15.51
N SER A 366 -3.57 37.62 -15.77
CA SER A 366 -4.47 38.04 -16.85
C SER A 366 -3.83 37.90 -18.23
N GLN A 367 -2.54 38.21 -18.38
CA GLN A 367 -1.76 37.99 -19.60
C GLN A 367 -1.68 36.49 -19.93
N MET A 368 -1.43 35.62 -18.94
CA MET A 368 -1.46 34.16 -19.09
C MET A 368 -2.83 33.66 -19.58
N LEU A 369 -3.93 34.23 -19.07
CA LEU A 369 -5.28 33.92 -19.56
C LEU A 369 -5.54 34.45 -20.99
N ARG A 370 -5.00 35.62 -21.37
CA ARG A 370 -5.05 36.12 -22.76
C ARG A 370 -4.27 35.21 -23.70
N ARG A 371 -3.07 34.78 -23.33
CA ARG A 371 -2.24 33.81 -24.09
C ARG A 371 -2.96 32.45 -24.21
N HIS A 372 -3.51 31.92 -23.13
CA HIS A 372 -4.32 30.69 -23.15
C HIS A 372 -5.46 30.75 -24.17
N ARG A 373 -6.23 31.85 -24.20
CA ARG A 373 -7.36 32.05 -25.14
C ARG A 373 -6.93 32.14 -26.61
N ARG A 374 -5.68 32.56 -26.90
CA ARG A 374 -5.08 32.61 -28.24
C ARG A 374 -4.32 31.32 -28.64
N CYS A 375 -4.11 30.39 -27.71
CA CYS A 375 -3.27 29.21 -27.95
C CYS A 375 -3.96 28.19 -28.88
N ALA A 376 -3.35 27.92 -30.04
CA ALA A 376 -3.87 27.01 -31.06
C ALA A 376 -3.65 25.52 -30.71
N TYR A 377 -4.19 25.07 -29.56
CA TYR A 377 -4.00 23.72 -29.01
C TYR A 377 -4.21 22.57 -30.03
N ARG A 378 -5.20 22.67 -30.93
CA ARG A 378 -5.45 21.65 -31.98
C ARG A 378 -4.30 21.55 -32.99
N ARG A 379 -3.73 22.70 -33.42
CA ARG A 379 -2.58 22.75 -34.34
C ARG A 379 -1.32 22.20 -33.65
N LEU A 380 -1.06 22.59 -32.40
CA LEU A 380 0.05 22.06 -31.60
C LEU A 380 -0.08 20.54 -31.36
N LEU A 381 -1.29 20.06 -31.07
CA LEU A 381 -1.54 18.63 -30.87
C LEU A 381 -1.27 17.85 -32.15
N GLN A 382 -1.75 18.30 -33.30
CA GLN A 382 -1.49 17.62 -34.57
C GLN A 382 0.00 17.65 -34.95
N LYS A 383 0.71 18.77 -34.74
CA LYS A 383 2.16 18.86 -35.05
C LYS A 383 3.01 17.90 -34.21
N MET A 384 2.71 17.76 -32.91
CA MET A 384 3.56 16.97 -32.00
C MET A 384 3.08 15.51 -31.82
N CYS A 385 1.77 15.28 -31.96
CA CYS A 385 1.06 14.00 -31.80
C CYS A 385 -0.02 13.86 -32.90
N PRO A 386 0.35 13.68 -34.19
CA PRO A 386 -0.62 13.57 -35.27
C PRO A 386 -1.55 12.37 -35.09
N LEU A 387 -2.80 12.49 -35.58
CA LEU A 387 -3.54 11.30 -36.00
C LEU A 387 -2.86 10.75 -37.26
N ARG A 388 -2.73 9.43 -37.35
CA ARG A 388 -2.53 8.75 -38.63
C ARG A 388 -3.91 8.45 -39.18
N GLY A 389 -4.21 8.94 -40.38
CA GLY A 389 -5.37 8.48 -41.14
C GLY A 389 -5.02 7.14 -41.78
N ASN A 390 -5.88 6.14 -41.58
CA ASN A 390 -6.44 5.49 -42.74
C ASN A 390 -7.71 6.30 -43.00
N ASP A 391 -7.72 7.05 -44.10
CA ASP A 391 -8.91 7.79 -44.53
C ASP A 391 -9.75 6.94 -45.51
N ASP A 392 -9.25 5.74 -45.88
CA ASP A 392 -10.02 4.65 -46.49
C ASP A 392 -11.15 4.19 -45.54
N ALA A 393 -12.37 4.10 -46.05
CA ALA A 393 -13.58 3.82 -45.28
C ALA A 393 -13.76 2.34 -44.86
N GLY A 394 -12.70 1.53 -44.88
CA GLY A 394 -12.72 0.14 -44.42
C GLY A 394 -12.85 -0.01 -42.91
N GLU A 395 -13.25 -1.20 -42.45
CA GLU A 395 -13.39 -1.50 -41.01
C GLU A 395 -12.03 -1.54 -40.31
N ALA A 396 -11.57 -0.37 -39.82
CA ALA A 396 -10.28 -0.22 -39.15
C ALA A 396 -10.20 -1.08 -37.86
N GLU A 397 -9.60 -2.26 -37.98
CA GLU A 397 -9.50 -3.24 -36.91
C GLU A 397 -8.92 -2.67 -35.61
N LEU A 398 -9.33 -3.27 -34.49
CA LEU A 398 -8.80 -2.95 -33.17
C LEU A 398 -7.28 -3.17 -33.08
N SER A 399 -6.75 -4.17 -33.80
CA SER A 399 -5.33 -4.49 -33.98
C SER A 399 -4.54 -3.28 -34.49
N SER A 400 -5.03 -2.60 -35.54
CA SER A 400 -4.40 -1.44 -36.17
C SER A 400 -4.36 -0.19 -35.29
N LEU A 401 -5.34 -0.03 -34.40
CA LEU A 401 -5.52 1.15 -33.55
C LEU A 401 -4.79 1.03 -32.19
N LEU A 402 -4.60 -0.17 -31.66
CA LEU A 402 -3.96 -0.41 -30.36
C LEU A 402 -2.49 0.06 -30.28
N PRO A 403 -1.66 -0.03 -31.34
CA PRO A 403 -0.31 0.56 -31.39
C PRO A 403 -0.29 2.09 -31.44
N GLN A 404 -1.38 2.77 -31.81
CA GLN A 404 -1.42 4.22 -32.07
C GLN A 404 -1.46 5.09 -30.80
N HIS A 405 -0.64 4.75 -29.81
CA HIS A 405 -0.46 5.53 -28.59
C HIS A 405 0.72 6.51 -28.70
N CYS A 406 0.53 7.72 -28.19
CA CYS A 406 1.61 8.70 -28.10
C CYS A 406 2.59 8.32 -26.98
N GLY A 407 3.87 8.19 -27.32
CA GLY A 407 4.92 8.03 -26.32
C GLY A 407 5.03 9.28 -25.42
N SER A 408 5.38 9.08 -24.14
CA SER A 408 5.48 10.19 -23.16
C SER A 408 6.41 11.33 -23.59
N HIS A 409 7.40 11.06 -24.45
CA HIS A 409 8.25 12.10 -25.04
C HIS A 409 7.48 13.03 -26.02
N ARG A 410 6.56 12.51 -26.84
CA ARG A 410 5.70 13.34 -27.72
C ARG A 410 4.69 14.14 -26.92
N VAL A 411 4.09 13.53 -25.89
CA VAL A 411 3.19 14.23 -24.95
C VAL A 411 3.95 15.35 -24.22
N TYR A 412 5.19 15.10 -23.76
CA TYR A 412 6.05 16.14 -23.19
C TYR A 412 6.32 17.28 -24.18
N LEU A 413 6.65 16.99 -25.44
CA LEU A 413 6.87 18.04 -26.45
C LEU A 413 5.60 18.88 -26.69
N PHE A 414 4.43 18.25 -26.84
CA PHE A 414 3.14 18.96 -26.92
C PHE A 414 2.91 19.87 -25.70
N VAL A 415 3.11 19.34 -24.49
CA VAL A 415 2.97 20.11 -23.24
C VAL A 415 3.99 21.24 -23.15
N ARG A 416 5.23 21.05 -23.63
CA ARG A 416 6.29 22.06 -23.68
C ARG A 416 5.88 23.25 -24.55
N GLU A 417 5.41 23.02 -25.76
CA GLU A 417 4.93 24.09 -26.64
C GLU A 417 3.71 24.80 -26.03
N CYS A 418 2.80 24.04 -25.41
CA CYS A 418 1.65 24.60 -24.70
C CYS A 418 2.01 25.36 -23.42
N LEU A 419 3.21 25.17 -22.84
CA LEU A 419 3.73 25.97 -21.73
C LEU A 419 4.40 27.25 -22.26
N LEU A 420 5.21 27.14 -23.32
CA LEU A 420 5.84 28.29 -23.99
C LEU A 420 4.80 29.29 -24.53
N ALA A 421 3.75 28.80 -25.19
CA ALA A 421 2.71 29.64 -25.77
C ALA A 421 1.86 30.37 -24.72
N VAL A 422 1.74 29.83 -23.50
CA VAL A 422 0.74 30.28 -22.51
C VAL A 422 1.33 30.96 -21.28
N ILE A 423 2.44 30.47 -20.74
CA ILE A 423 3.03 30.99 -19.51
C ILE A 423 3.93 32.20 -19.86
N PRO A 424 3.69 33.40 -19.29
CA PRO A 424 4.60 34.54 -19.43
C PRO A 424 6.01 34.22 -18.91
N GLN A 425 7.05 34.73 -19.58
CA GLN A 425 8.46 34.43 -19.27
C GLN A 425 8.83 34.87 -17.84
N GLU A 426 8.23 35.96 -17.40
CA GLU A 426 8.34 36.60 -16.11
C GLU A 426 7.93 35.65 -14.96
N LEU A 427 6.97 34.72 -15.19
CA LEU A 427 6.54 33.77 -14.17
C LEU A 427 7.60 32.70 -13.86
N TRP A 428 8.50 32.39 -14.80
CA TRP A 428 9.66 31.52 -14.53
C TRP A 428 10.75 32.21 -13.71
N GLY A 429 10.80 33.54 -13.73
CA GLY A 429 11.86 34.36 -13.13
C GLY A 429 13.17 34.35 -13.94
N SER A 430 13.68 33.18 -14.30
CA SER A 430 14.87 33.03 -15.15
C SER A 430 14.78 31.84 -16.09
N GLU A 431 15.56 31.90 -17.17
CA GLU A 431 15.69 30.83 -18.16
C GLU A 431 16.15 29.50 -17.51
N ARG A 432 17.08 29.59 -16.55
CA ARG A 432 17.52 28.44 -15.72
C ARG A 432 16.34 27.76 -15.00
N ASN A 433 15.45 28.55 -14.40
CA ASN A 433 14.25 28.01 -13.74
C ASN A 433 13.31 27.37 -14.76
N ARG A 434 13.08 28.01 -15.93
CA ARG A 434 12.25 27.45 -17.02
C ARG A 434 12.74 26.08 -17.47
N LEU A 435 14.04 25.95 -17.76
CA LEU A 435 14.65 24.68 -18.17
C LEU A 435 14.56 23.59 -17.07
N LEU A 436 14.78 23.96 -15.80
CA LEU A 436 14.60 23.03 -14.68
C LEU A 436 13.15 22.56 -14.54
N ILE A 437 12.16 23.45 -14.69
CA ILE A 437 10.74 23.08 -14.63
C ILE A 437 10.35 22.21 -15.83
N PHE A 438 10.83 22.52 -17.04
CA PHE A 438 10.61 21.69 -18.23
C PHE A 438 11.20 20.28 -18.07
N SER A 439 12.40 20.17 -17.50
CA SER A 439 12.97 18.88 -17.10
C SER A 439 12.06 18.12 -16.12
N ARG A 440 11.45 18.81 -15.15
CA ARG A 440 10.54 18.17 -14.18
C ARG A 440 9.23 17.74 -14.81
N VAL A 441 8.68 18.52 -15.73
CA VAL A 441 7.49 18.13 -16.52
C VAL A 441 7.80 16.90 -17.39
N ARG A 442 8.99 16.81 -18.01
CA ARG A 442 9.43 15.61 -18.74
C ARG A 442 9.53 14.38 -17.83
N SER A 443 10.10 14.51 -16.64
CA SER A 443 10.15 13.41 -15.65
C SER A 443 8.77 13.04 -15.12
N PHE A 444 7.89 14.03 -14.90
CA PHE A 444 6.53 13.84 -14.38
C PHE A 444 5.62 13.12 -15.38
N LEU A 445 5.83 13.30 -16.68
CA LEU A 445 5.13 12.57 -17.75
C LEU A 445 5.72 11.16 -18.00
N SER A 446 6.80 10.77 -17.32
CA SER A 446 7.43 9.44 -17.41
C SER A 446 7.52 8.70 -16.08
N ILE A 447 6.68 9.06 -15.09
CA ILE A 447 6.49 8.29 -13.86
C ILE A 447 5.51 7.12 -14.07
N GLY A 448 5.65 6.07 -13.26
CA GLY A 448 4.73 4.94 -13.24
C GLY A 448 3.37 5.26 -12.58
N LYS A 449 2.35 4.46 -12.91
CA LYS A 449 0.94 4.56 -12.45
C LYS A 449 0.74 4.87 -10.95
N PHE A 450 1.60 4.36 -10.08
CA PHE A 450 1.48 4.51 -8.61
C PHE A 450 2.52 5.46 -8.00
N GLU A 451 3.38 6.04 -8.82
CA GLU A 451 4.39 7.02 -8.40
C GLU A 451 3.79 8.41 -8.19
N LYS A 452 4.56 9.26 -7.52
CA LYS A 452 4.20 10.62 -7.15
C LYS A 452 5.46 11.48 -7.15
N MET A 453 5.32 12.75 -7.49
CA MET A 453 6.39 13.75 -7.37
C MET A 453 6.07 14.68 -6.19
N SER A 454 7.04 14.91 -5.29
CA SER A 454 6.87 15.88 -4.20
C SER A 454 7.11 17.32 -4.66
N VAL A 455 6.52 18.29 -3.96
CA VAL A 455 6.82 19.72 -4.24
C VAL A 455 8.28 20.03 -3.92
N ALA A 456 8.88 19.37 -2.92
CA ALA A 456 10.30 19.49 -2.62
C ALA A 456 11.19 19.04 -3.79
N GLU A 457 10.84 17.96 -4.49
CA GLU A 457 11.53 17.56 -5.72
C GLU A 457 11.39 18.65 -6.79
N VAL A 458 10.19 19.15 -7.07
CA VAL A 458 9.95 20.18 -8.11
C VAL A 458 10.79 21.44 -7.85
N MET A 459 10.82 21.90 -6.60
CA MET A 459 11.55 23.10 -6.16
C MET A 459 13.08 22.92 -6.11
N TRP A 460 13.60 21.69 -6.17
CA TRP A 460 15.05 21.45 -6.03
C TRP A 460 15.88 22.16 -7.11
N LYS A 461 16.88 22.95 -6.67
CA LYS A 461 17.73 23.86 -7.47
C LYS A 461 17.03 25.02 -8.19
N ILE A 462 15.73 25.27 -7.95
CA ILE A 462 15.02 26.46 -8.44
C ILE A 462 15.51 27.69 -7.66
N LYS A 463 15.89 28.76 -8.37
CA LYS A 463 16.27 30.04 -7.76
C LYS A 463 15.02 30.87 -7.50
N VAL A 464 14.53 30.84 -6.25
CA VAL A 464 13.29 31.52 -5.85
C VAL A 464 13.35 33.05 -6.00
N ASN A 465 14.53 33.66 -5.76
CA ASN A 465 14.70 35.11 -5.85
C ASN A 465 14.85 35.65 -7.29
N ASP A 466 14.93 34.79 -8.30
CA ASP A 466 14.85 35.20 -9.72
C ASP A 466 13.40 35.57 -10.10
N CYS A 467 12.39 35.03 -9.39
CA CYS A 467 10.98 35.27 -9.64
C CYS A 467 10.54 36.64 -9.06
N ASP A 468 10.76 37.71 -9.82
CA ASP A 468 10.42 39.09 -9.44
C ASP A 468 8.96 39.27 -9.00
N TRP A 469 8.01 38.55 -9.62
CA TRP A 469 6.59 38.58 -9.28
C TRP A 469 6.24 38.10 -7.85
N LEU A 470 7.18 37.47 -7.14
CA LEU A 470 7.03 37.08 -5.73
C LEU A 470 7.41 38.21 -4.76
N LYS A 471 8.11 39.25 -5.22
CA LYS A 471 8.74 40.27 -4.37
C LYS A 471 7.74 41.36 -3.95
N ILE A 472 7.98 41.99 -2.80
CA ILE A 472 7.30 43.25 -2.40
C ILE A 472 8.24 44.42 -2.65
N SER A 473 9.46 44.37 -2.10
CA SER A 473 10.60 45.17 -2.57
C SER A 473 11.55 44.30 -3.40
N LYS A 474 12.15 44.88 -4.44
CA LYS A 474 13.26 44.28 -5.19
C LYS A 474 14.61 44.46 -4.48
N THR A 475 14.74 45.50 -3.67
CA THR A 475 15.97 45.91 -2.96
C THR A 475 15.94 45.52 -1.48
N GLY A 476 17.12 45.53 -0.83
CA GLY A 476 17.28 45.24 0.59
C GLY A 476 17.55 43.77 0.92
N ARG A 477 18.02 43.53 2.15
CA ARG A 477 18.34 42.18 2.66
C ARG A 477 17.06 41.37 2.83
N VAL A 478 17.04 40.11 2.39
CA VAL A 478 15.85 39.24 2.45
C VAL A 478 15.89 38.37 3.73
N PRO A 479 14.95 38.54 4.68
CA PRO A 479 14.88 37.69 5.87
C PRO A 479 14.55 36.22 5.51
N PRO A 480 15.00 35.23 6.32
CA PRO A 480 14.67 33.82 6.10
C PRO A 480 13.17 33.53 6.07
N SER A 481 12.37 34.28 6.84
CA SER A 481 10.90 34.20 6.84
C SER A 481 10.27 34.63 5.51
N GLU A 482 10.73 35.75 4.94
CA GLU A 482 10.31 36.23 3.62
C GLU A 482 10.74 35.28 2.50
N LEU A 483 11.97 34.76 2.54
CA LEU A 483 12.43 33.74 1.59
C LEU A 483 11.60 32.45 1.68
N SER A 484 11.27 32.01 2.89
CA SER A 484 10.38 30.87 3.14
C SER A 484 8.98 31.11 2.56
N TYR A 485 8.42 32.31 2.75
CA TYR A 485 7.12 32.68 2.19
C TYR A 485 7.12 32.75 0.65
N ARG A 486 8.15 33.34 0.03
CA ARG A 486 8.36 33.29 -1.44
C ARG A 486 8.45 31.85 -1.94
N THR A 487 9.17 31.00 -1.21
CA THR A 487 9.32 29.56 -1.52
C THR A 487 7.99 28.82 -1.44
N GLN A 488 7.15 29.11 -0.44
CA GLN A 488 5.81 28.56 -0.30
C GLN A 488 4.91 28.98 -1.48
N VAL A 489 4.88 30.27 -1.83
CA VAL A 489 4.04 30.79 -2.93
C VAL A 489 4.50 30.22 -4.29
N LEU A 490 5.80 30.16 -4.56
CA LEU A 490 6.31 29.52 -5.77
C LEU A 490 5.99 28.01 -5.81
N GLY A 491 6.11 27.33 -4.67
CA GLY A 491 5.72 25.93 -4.52
C GLY A 491 4.23 25.67 -4.79
N GLN A 492 3.34 26.58 -4.36
CA GLN A 492 1.91 26.55 -4.70
C GLN A 492 1.66 26.74 -6.20
N PHE A 493 2.31 27.73 -6.82
CA PHE A 493 2.21 27.97 -8.27
C PHE A 493 2.70 26.78 -9.09
N LEU A 494 3.87 26.21 -8.78
CA LEU A 494 4.41 25.07 -9.52
C LEU A 494 3.60 23.78 -9.26
N ALA A 495 3.08 23.58 -8.05
CA ALA A 495 2.15 22.47 -7.78
C ALA A 495 0.87 22.58 -8.62
N TRP A 496 0.30 23.79 -8.74
CA TRP A 496 -0.83 24.06 -9.63
C TRP A 496 -0.46 23.93 -11.12
N LEU A 497 0.75 24.34 -11.51
CA LEU A 497 1.20 24.21 -12.90
C LEU A 497 1.28 22.74 -13.32
N LEU A 498 1.72 21.84 -12.43
CA LEU A 498 1.71 20.40 -12.71
C LEU A 498 0.30 19.78 -12.58
N ASP A 499 -0.39 19.93 -11.45
CA ASP A 499 -1.67 19.23 -11.18
C ASP A 499 -2.91 19.90 -11.82
N GLY A 500 -2.89 21.22 -11.97
CA GLY A 500 -3.96 22.02 -12.58
C GLY A 500 -3.79 22.22 -14.08
N TYR A 501 -2.61 22.64 -14.54
CA TYR A 501 -2.34 22.90 -15.96
C TYR A 501 -1.89 21.64 -16.71
N VAL A 502 -0.76 21.01 -16.36
CA VAL A 502 -0.21 19.87 -17.12
C VAL A 502 -1.11 18.63 -17.07
N VAL A 503 -1.51 18.17 -15.88
CA VAL A 503 -2.47 17.05 -15.74
C VAL A 503 -3.80 17.40 -16.40
N GLY A 504 -4.29 18.64 -16.21
CA GLY A 504 -5.52 19.12 -16.82
C GLY A 504 -5.50 19.08 -18.35
N LEU A 505 -4.38 19.47 -18.97
CA LEU A 505 -4.20 19.50 -20.42
C LEU A 505 -4.05 18.07 -20.99
N VAL A 506 -3.31 17.20 -20.30
CA VAL A 506 -3.22 15.79 -20.69
C VAL A 506 -4.60 15.12 -20.68
N ARG A 507 -5.42 15.34 -19.65
CA ARG A 507 -6.82 14.86 -19.57
C ARG A 507 -7.78 15.49 -20.60
N ALA A 508 -7.41 16.62 -21.17
CA ALA A 508 -8.22 17.32 -22.15
C ALA A 508 -7.97 16.85 -23.60
N CYS A 509 -6.75 16.35 -23.89
CA CYS A 509 -6.34 15.91 -25.24
C CYS A 509 -6.13 14.39 -25.36
N PHE A 510 -5.83 13.69 -24.25
CA PHE A 510 -5.46 12.27 -24.24
C PHE A 510 -6.30 11.48 -23.22
N TYR A 511 -6.49 10.20 -23.51
CA TYR A 511 -6.85 9.20 -22.51
C TYR A 511 -5.60 8.46 -22.03
N ALA A 512 -5.20 8.72 -20.80
CA ALA A 512 -4.09 8.02 -20.16
C ALA A 512 -4.59 6.73 -19.48
N THR A 513 -3.98 5.59 -19.83
CA THR A 513 -4.33 4.27 -19.29
C THR A 513 -3.11 3.38 -19.08
N ASP A 514 -3.22 2.47 -18.11
CA ASP A 514 -2.44 1.24 -18.05
C ASP A 514 -2.83 0.27 -19.16
N SER A 515 -1.93 -0.67 -19.47
CA SER A 515 -2.07 -1.77 -20.43
C SER A 515 -1.77 -3.09 -19.73
N VAL A 516 -2.37 -4.19 -20.19
CA VAL A 516 -1.94 -5.54 -19.81
C VAL A 516 -0.47 -5.74 -20.23
N GLY A 517 0.27 -6.59 -19.50
CA GLY A 517 1.70 -6.89 -19.73
C GLY A 517 2.68 -5.82 -19.23
N GLN A 518 2.43 -4.54 -19.56
CA GLN A 518 3.33 -3.37 -19.43
C GLN A 518 3.58 -2.86 -17.99
N LYS A 519 3.32 -3.68 -16.97
CA LYS A 519 3.48 -3.40 -15.53
C LYS A 519 2.85 -2.05 -15.12
N ASN A 520 3.62 -1.08 -14.60
CA ASN A 520 3.12 0.23 -14.17
C ASN A 520 3.24 1.34 -15.24
N ALA A 521 3.58 1.02 -16.49
CA ALA A 521 3.72 2.02 -17.55
C ALA A 521 2.36 2.63 -17.95
N ILE A 522 2.39 3.86 -18.45
CA ILE A 522 1.19 4.60 -18.90
C ILE A 522 1.27 4.81 -20.41
N ARG A 523 0.25 4.35 -21.14
CA ARG A 523 0.01 4.69 -22.55
C ARG A 523 -0.89 5.93 -22.62
N PHE A 524 -0.61 6.83 -23.55
CA PHE A 524 -1.40 8.03 -23.82
C PHE A 524 -2.03 7.93 -25.21
N TYR A 525 -3.29 7.51 -25.30
CA TYR A 525 -4.02 7.54 -26.57
C TYR A 525 -4.61 8.94 -26.78
N ARG A 526 -4.65 9.44 -28.01
CA ARG A 526 -5.45 10.64 -28.33
C ARG A 526 -6.94 10.36 -28.08
N GLN A 527 -7.70 11.39 -27.70
CA GLN A 527 -9.12 11.20 -27.36
C GLN A 527 -9.91 10.55 -28.51
N GLU A 528 -9.59 10.93 -29.75
CA GLU A 528 -10.27 10.47 -30.97
C GLU A 528 -10.02 8.97 -31.21
N ILE A 529 -8.75 8.54 -31.16
CA ILE A 529 -8.33 7.14 -31.30
C ILE A 529 -8.95 6.29 -30.17
N TRP A 530 -8.90 6.80 -28.94
CA TRP A 530 -9.48 6.11 -27.79
C TRP A 530 -11.00 5.96 -27.90
N ALA A 531 -11.70 6.94 -28.48
CA ALA A 531 -13.14 6.83 -28.74
C ALA A 531 -13.45 5.72 -29.76
N LYS A 532 -12.74 5.68 -30.91
CA LYS A 532 -12.87 4.58 -31.89
C LYS A 532 -12.62 3.21 -31.25
N LEU A 533 -11.51 3.07 -30.51
CA LEU A 533 -11.16 1.84 -29.78
C LEU A 533 -12.28 1.40 -28.81
N GLN A 534 -12.82 2.32 -28.01
CA GLN A 534 -13.89 2.00 -27.06
C GLN A 534 -15.19 1.56 -27.74
N ASP A 535 -15.52 2.12 -28.90
CA ASP A 535 -16.73 1.77 -29.65
C ASP A 535 -16.62 0.38 -30.28
N LEU A 536 -15.55 0.13 -31.05
CA LEU A 536 -15.26 -1.16 -31.69
C LEU A 536 -15.24 -2.32 -30.69
N ALA A 537 -14.51 -2.15 -29.58
CA ALA A 537 -14.44 -3.17 -28.53
C ALA A 537 -15.80 -3.40 -27.83
N PHE A 538 -16.70 -2.42 -27.82
CA PHE A 538 -18.03 -2.57 -27.23
C PHE A 538 -19.03 -3.21 -28.21
N ARG A 539 -18.97 -2.88 -29.52
CA ARG A 539 -19.71 -3.61 -30.57
C ARG A 539 -19.45 -5.11 -30.52
N GLY A 540 -18.18 -5.50 -30.37
CA GLY A 540 -17.75 -6.90 -30.22
C GLY A 540 -18.21 -7.62 -28.94
N HIS A 541 -18.81 -6.92 -27.97
CA HIS A 541 -19.53 -7.52 -26.83
C HIS A 541 -21.04 -7.62 -27.08
N ILE A 542 -21.62 -6.71 -27.87
CA ILE A 542 -23.04 -6.76 -28.28
C ILE A 542 -23.26 -7.91 -29.26
N SER A 543 -22.41 -8.04 -30.30
CA SER A 543 -22.54 -9.12 -31.30
C SER A 543 -22.38 -10.54 -30.72
N LYS A 544 -21.78 -10.67 -29.53
CA LYS A 544 -21.65 -11.93 -28.79
C LYS A 544 -22.81 -12.20 -27.81
N GLY A 545 -23.87 -11.40 -27.85
CA GLY A 545 -25.03 -11.50 -26.96
C GLY A 545 -24.75 -11.22 -25.49
N GLN A 546 -23.59 -10.65 -25.15
CA GLN A 546 -23.16 -10.47 -23.76
C GLN A 546 -23.83 -9.24 -23.10
N MET A 547 -24.22 -8.26 -23.91
CA MET A 547 -24.83 -6.99 -23.49
C MET A 547 -26.01 -6.65 -24.41
N VAL A 548 -27.19 -6.44 -23.84
CA VAL A 548 -28.42 -6.00 -24.55
C VAL A 548 -28.77 -4.58 -24.14
N GLU A 549 -29.13 -3.72 -25.09
CA GLU A 549 -29.51 -2.33 -24.79
C GLU A 549 -30.89 -2.25 -24.14
N LEU A 550 -31.04 -1.41 -23.11
CA LEU A 550 -32.33 -1.19 -22.43
C LEU A 550 -32.99 0.10 -22.93
N THR A 551 -34.28 0.01 -23.24
CA THR A 551 -35.08 1.18 -23.66
C THR A 551 -35.25 2.19 -22.51
N PRO A 552 -35.54 3.47 -22.77
CA PRO A 552 -35.75 4.46 -21.71
C PRO A 552 -36.82 4.05 -20.69
N GLY A 553 -37.92 3.44 -21.15
CA GLY A 553 -38.96 2.88 -20.28
C GLY A 553 -38.47 1.73 -19.41
N GLN A 554 -37.74 0.77 -19.98
CA GLN A 554 -37.12 -0.32 -19.22
C GLN A 554 -36.10 0.19 -18.19
N VAL A 555 -35.37 1.27 -18.49
CA VAL A 555 -34.43 1.92 -17.56
C VAL A 555 -35.17 2.64 -16.43
N ALA A 556 -36.33 3.25 -16.70
CA ALA A 556 -37.18 3.88 -15.69
C ALA A 556 -37.85 2.84 -14.76
N ALA A 557 -38.22 1.67 -15.31
CA ALA A 557 -38.79 0.54 -14.57
C ALA A 557 -37.76 -0.26 -13.74
N LEU A 558 -36.45 0.04 -13.83
CA LEU A 558 -35.45 -0.61 -12.98
C LEU A 558 -35.70 -0.28 -11.49
N PRO A 559 -35.68 -1.29 -10.59
CA PRO A 559 -35.86 -1.07 -9.16
C PRO A 559 -34.96 0.04 -8.60
N LYS A 560 -35.50 0.85 -7.67
CA LYS A 560 -34.76 1.91 -6.98
C LYS A 560 -33.52 1.37 -6.23
N SER A 561 -33.42 0.05 -6.00
CA SER A 561 -32.26 -0.69 -5.47
C SER A 561 -31.17 -1.07 -6.50
N THR A 562 -31.45 -1.15 -7.82
CA THR A 562 -30.53 -1.69 -8.85
C THR A 562 -29.24 -0.88 -9.02
N VAL A 563 -28.07 -1.50 -8.89
CA VAL A 563 -26.77 -0.82 -8.90
C VAL A 563 -26.16 -0.79 -10.30
N ILE A 564 -26.20 0.39 -10.93
CA ILE A 564 -25.62 0.61 -12.26
C ILE A 564 -24.09 0.71 -12.19
N SER A 565 -23.41 -0.23 -12.85
CA SER A 565 -21.96 -0.18 -13.08
C SER A 565 -21.63 0.66 -14.31
N ARG A 566 -20.42 1.23 -14.38
CA ARG A 566 -19.89 1.86 -15.61
C ARG A 566 -18.80 0.98 -16.21
N LEU A 567 -18.84 0.80 -17.53
CA LEU A 567 -17.80 0.07 -18.25
C LEU A 567 -16.52 0.91 -18.43
N ARG A 568 -15.35 0.27 -18.30
CA ARG A 568 -14.03 0.78 -18.66
C ARG A 568 -13.25 -0.31 -19.39
N PHE A 569 -12.54 0.04 -20.46
CA PHE A 569 -11.60 -0.86 -21.12
C PHE A 569 -10.13 -0.69 -20.66
N ILE A 570 -9.34 -1.77 -20.81
CA ILE A 570 -7.87 -1.79 -20.68
C ILE A 570 -7.27 -2.46 -21.93
N PRO A 571 -6.30 -1.84 -22.64
CA PRO A 571 -5.57 -2.46 -23.75
C PRO A 571 -4.89 -3.79 -23.39
N LYS A 572 -5.01 -4.78 -24.28
CA LYS A 572 -4.16 -5.98 -24.38
C LYS A 572 -3.13 -5.76 -25.52
N THR A 573 -2.66 -6.85 -26.13
CA THR A 573 -1.99 -6.82 -27.44
C THR A 573 -3.05 -6.80 -28.55
N GLU A 574 -3.81 -7.88 -28.74
CA GLU A 574 -4.81 -8.05 -29.82
C GLU A 574 -6.25 -7.78 -29.34
N GLY A 575 -6.45 -6.83 -28.42
CA GLY A 575 -7.75 -6.72 -27.76
C GLY A 575 -7.86 -5.63 -26.72
N MET A 576 -9.07 -5.49 -26.16
CA MET A 576 -9.28 -4.77 -24.90
C MET A 576 -10.00 -5.66 -23.88
N ARG A 577 -9.68 -5.48 -22.60
CA ARG A 577 -10.34 -6.16 -21.48
C ARG A 577 -11.44 -5.24 -20.92
N PRO A 578 -12.72 -5.67 -20.88
CA PRO A 578 -13.76 -4.94 -20.14
C PRO A 578 -13.50 -5.06 -18.64
N ILE A 579 -13.73 -3.96 -17.91
CA ILE A 579 -13.81 -3.94 -16.45
C ILE A 579 -15.00 -3.07 -16.05
N THR A 580 -15.89 -3.65 -15.27
CA THR A 580 -17.00 -2.94 -14.63
C THR A 580 -16.48 -2.15 -13.43
N ARG A 581 -17.04 -0.96 -13.20
CA ARG A 581 -16.83 -0.19 -11.97
C ARG A 581 -18.17 0.32 -11.48
N VAL A 582 -18.60 -0.14 -10.31
CA VAL A 582 -19.72 0.49 -9.59
C VAL A 582 -19.33 1.95 -9.28
N ILE A 583 -20.16 2.91 -9.70
CA ILE A 583 -19.92 4.34 -9.46
C ILE A 583 -20.97 4.90 -8.50
N GLY A 584 -20.51 5.21 -7.29
CA GLY A 584 -21.31 5.86 -6.27
C GLY A 584 -20.57 5.86 -4.93
N ALA A 585 -20.98 6.76 -4.03
CA ALA A 585 -20.61 6.74 -2.62
C ALA A 585 -21.84 6.83 -1.70
N ASN A 586 -23.04 6.68 -2.27
CA ASN A 586 -24.33 6.62 -1.58
C ASN A 586 -24.49 5.31 -0.77
N ALA A 587 -25.49 5.25 0.09
CA ALA A 587 -25.76 4.08 0.94
C ALA A 587 -25.93 2.79 0.11
N LYS A 588 -26.83 2.81 -0.87
CA LYS A 588 -27.09 1.74 -1.86
C LYS A 588 -25.81 1.11 -2.46
N THR A 589 -24.86 1.91 -2.93
CA THR A 589 -23.59 1.39 -3.47
C THR A 589 -22.73 0.70 -2.40
N ARG A 590 -22.71 1.22 -1.17
CA ARG A 590 -21.95 0.62 -0.05
C ARG A 590 -22.58 -0.69 0.43
N LEU A 591 -23.91 -0.74 0.45
CA LEU A 591 -24.71 -1.91 0.83
C LEU A 591 -24.49 -3.06 -0.16
N TYR A 592 -24.67 -2.82 -1.46
CA TYR A 592 -24.33 -3.78 -2.52
C TYR A 592 -22.86 -4.24 -2.45
N GLN A 593 -21.92 -3.30 -2.22
CA GLN A 593 -20.52 -3.66 -2.01
C GLN A 593 -20.26 -4.46 -0.72
N SER A 594 -21.18 -4.44 0.26
CA SER A 594 -21.16 -5.41 1.36
C SER A 594 -21.65 -6.76 0.88
N HIS A 595 -22.87 -6.87 0.36
CA HIS A 595 -23.43 -8.16 -0.04
C HIS A 595 -22.54 -8.93 -1.04
N VAL A 596 -21.81 -8.24 -1.94
CA VAL A 596 -20.78 -8.87 -2.79
C VAL A 596 -19.60 -9.49 -2.00
N ARG A 597 -19.17 -8.88 -0.89
CA ARG A 597 -18.18 -9.48 0.04
C ARG A 597 -18.81 -10.53 0.94
N ASP A 598 -20.09 -10.39 1.27
CA ASP A 598 -20.80 -11.29 2.17
C ASP A 598 -21.03 -12.63 1.47
N LEU A 599 -21.52 -12.59 0.22
CA LEU A 599 -21.53 -13.72 -0.72
C LEU A 599 -20.13 -14.32 -0.96
N LEU A 600 -19.09 -13.49 -1.11
CA LEU A 600 -17.71 -13.99 -1.27
C LEU A 600 -17.28 -14.84 -0.06
N ASP A 601 -17.51 -14.34 1.14
CA ASP A 601 -17.03 -14.98 2.36
C ASP A 601 -17.85 -16.25 2.68
N VAL A 602 -19.16 -16.26 2.38
CA VAL A 602 -20.02 -17.46 2.45
C VAL A 602 -19.58 -18.53 1.44
N LEU A 603 -19.37 -18.17 0.17
CA LEU A 603 -18.84 -19.13 -0.83
C LEU A 603 -17.46 -19.65 -0.42
N GLN A 604 -16.61 -18.82 0.17
CA GLN A 604 -15.32 -19.25 0.72
C GLN A 604 -15.47 -20.15 1.96
N ALA A 605 -16.54 -20.05 2.75
CA ALA A 605 -16.82 -20.97 3.86
C ALA A 605 -17.21 -22.35 3.32
N CYS A 606 -18.17 -22.39 2.38
CA CYS A 606 -18.59 -23.63 1.70
C CYS A 606 -17.41 -24.35 1.03
N VAL A 607 -16.55 -23.60 0.33
CA VAL A 607 -15.32 -24.12 -0.28
C VAL A 607 -14.26 -24.60 0.73
N ARG A 608 -14.26 -24.09 1.97
CA ARG A 608 -13.38 -24.61 3.04
C ARG A 608 -13.89 -25.90 3.66
N ALA A 609 -15.21 -26.07 3.78
CA ALA A 609 -15.82 -27.32 4.22
C ALA A 609 -15.75 -28.41 3.14
N THR A 610 -15.97 -28.04 1.86
CA THR A 610 -16.00 -28.96 0.72
C THR A 610 -15.07 -28.48 -0.40
N PRO A 611 -13.74 -28.75 -0.30
CA PRO A 611 -12.76 -28.26 -1.28
C PRO A 611 -12.97 -28.79 -2.71
N SER A 612 -13.60 -29.95 -2.87
CA SER A 612 -13.87 -30.58 -4.17
C SER A 612 -14.72 -29.72 -5.10
N PHE A 613 -15.52 -28.77 -4.60
CA PHE A 613 -16.26 -27.81 -5.42
C PHE A 613 -15.35 -26.95 -6.33
N LEU A 614 -14.07 -26.77 -5.98
CA LEU A 614 -13.10 -26.04 -6.80
C LEU A 614 -12.40 -26.90 -7.86
N GLY A 615 -12.58 -28.23 -7.85
CA GLY A 615 -11.80 -29.14 -8.70
C GLY A 615 -10.29 -28.90 -8.54
N SER A 616 -9.57 -28.82 -9.66
CA SER A 616 -8.12 -28.62 -9.73
C SER A 616 -7.65 -27.16 -9.57
N THR A 617 -8.45 -26.29 -8.93
CA THR A 617 -8.07 -24.86 -8.77
C THR A 617 -6.85 -24.69 -7.85
N VAL A 618 -5.82 -24.01 -8.36
CA VAL A 618 -4.71 -23.46 -7.57
C VAL A 618 -4.81 -21.93 -7.49
N TRP A 619 -4.55 -21.33 -6.33
CA TRP A 619 -4.65 -19.86 -6.16
C TRP A 619 -3.31 -19.12 -6.32
N GLY A 620 -2.20 -19.85 -6.40
CA GLY A 620 -0.88 -19.29 -6.69
C GLY A 620 0.27 -20.25 -6.43
N LEU A 621 1.49 -19.70 -6.39
CA LEU A 621 2.75 -20.47 -6.33
C LEU A 621 2.84 -21.45 -5.14
N THR A 622 2.14 -21.19 -4.04
CA THR A 622 2.15 -22.06 -2.86
C THR A 622 1.24 -23.28 -3.02
N ASP A 623 0.19 -23.21 -3.83
CA ASP A 623 -0.67 -24.36 -4.13
C ASP A 623 -0.08 -25.18 -5.28
N ILE A 624 0.44 -24.51 -6.31
CA ILE A 624 1.25 -25.11 -7.38
C ILE A 624 2.43 -25.90 -6.78
N TYR A 625 3.09 -25.33 -5.75
CA TYR A 625 4.16 -26.02 -5.03
C TYR A 625 3.70 -27.31 -4.37
N LYS A 626 2.53 -27.35 -3.71
CA LYS A 626 2.01 -28.59 -3.09
C LYS A 626 1.87 -29.70 -4.14
N VAL A 627 1.15 -29.42 -5.22
CA VAL A 627 0.88 -30.40 -6.30
C VAL A 627 2.18 -30.90 -6.93
N LEU A 628 3.09 -30.00 -7.30
CA LEU A 628 4.36 -30.40 -7.92
C LEU A 628 5.29 -31.11 -6.92
N SER A 629 5.30 -30.73 -5.65
CA SER A 629 6.11 -31.40 -4.61
C SER A 629 5.65 -32.84 -4.29
N SER A 630 4.39 -33.19 -4.59
CA SER A 630 3.90 -34.57 -4.45
C SER A 630 4.24 -35.48 -5.64
N ILE A 631 4.53 -34.94 -6.83
CA ILE A 631 4.83 -35.75 -8.03
C ILE A 631 6.32 -35.71 -8.44
N ALA A 632 7.03 -34.61 -8.22
CA ALA A 632 8.42 -34.45 -8.63
C ALA A 632 9.40 -35.47 -7.99
N PRO A 633 9.27 -35.87 -6.71
CA PRO A 633 10.18 -36.87 -6.12
C PRO A 633 10.08 -38.24 -6.79
N ALA A 634 8.86 -38.71 -7.09
CA ALA A 634 8.64 -40.00 -7.74
C ALA A 634 9.17 -40.01 -9.18
N GLN A 635 8.89 -38.95 -9.95
CA GLN A 635 9.42 -38.78 -11.32
C GLN A 635 10.96 -38.72 -11.34
N LYS A 636 11.61 -38.22 -10.28
CA LYS A 636 13.08 -38.15 -10.18
C LYS A 636 13.72 -39.48 -9.78
N GLN A 637 13.01 -40.31 -9.04
CA GLN A 637 13.47 -41.67 -8.70
C GLN A 637 13.31 -42.62 -9.89
N MET A 638 12.17 -42.54 -10.61
CA MET A 638 11.87 -43.37 -11.77
C MET A 638 11.39 -42.51 -12.95
N PRO A 639 12.29 -41.89 -13.73
CA PRO A 639 11.92 -41.01 -14.83
C PRO A 639 11.14 -41.75 -15.93
N ARG A 640 9.95 -41.24 -16.26
CA ARG A 640 9.07 -41.74 -17.33
C ARG A 640 8.76 -40.62 -18.33
N PRO A 641 8.35 -40.92 -19.57
CA PRO A 641 7.73 -39.93 -20.44
C PRO A 641 6.54 -39.26 -19.73
N LEU A 642 6.43 -37.94 -19.85
CA LEU A 642 5.30 -37.17 -19.33
C LEU A 642 4.73 -36.30 -20.44
N TYR A 643 3.42 -36.36 -20.58
CA TYR A 643 2.64 -35.62 -21.55
C TYR A 643 1.97 -34.42 -20.87
N PHE A 644 2.20 -33.25 -21.45
CA PHE A 644 1.78 -31.95 -20.95
C PHE A 644 0.76 -31.36 -21.92
N VAL A 645 -0.39 -30.93 -21.41
CA VAL A 645 -1.39 -30.17 -22.17
C VAL A 645 -1.72 -28.89 -21.43
N LYS A 646 -1.57 -27.76 -22.10
CA LYS A 646 -2.00 -26.44 -21.62
C LYS A 646 -3.10 -25.88 -22.51
N VAL A 647 -4.13 -25.34 -21.89
CA VAL A 647 -5.23 -24.62 -22.57
C VAL A 647 -5.49 -23.29 -21.86
N ASP A 648 -5.60 -22.20 -22.62
CA ASP A 648 -6.04 -20.88 -22.18
C ASP A 648 -7.48 -20.66 -22.67
N VAL A 649 -8.40 -20.32 -21.77
CA VAL A 649 -9.83 -20.20 -22.10
C VAL A 649 -10.19 -18.80 -22.60
N SER A 650 -10.75 -18.75 -23.81
CA SER A 650 -11.18 -17.56 -24.53
C SER A 650 -12.30 -16.80 -23.82
N GLY A 651 -11.92 -15.92 -22.89
CA GLY A 651 -12.87 -14.98 -22.26
C GLY A 651 -13.68 -15.58 -21.11
N ALA A 652 -13.08 -16.48 -20.33
CA ALA A 652 -13.69 -17.27 -19.25
C ALA A 652 -14.61 -16.55 -18.24
N TYR A 653 -14.53 -15.22 -18.08
CA TYR A 653 -15.50 -14.47 -17.27
C TYR A 653 -16.70 -13.97 -18.06
N ASP A 654 -16.54 -13.68 -19.35
CA ASP A 654 -17.57 -13.07 -20.21
C ASP A 654 -18.42 -14.15 -20.93
N SER A 655 -17.96 -15.41 -20.96
CA SER A 655 -18.57 -16.53 -21.68
C SER A 655 -19.52 -17.41 -20.84
N LEU A 656 -19.47 -17.32 -19.50
CA LEU A 656 -20.22 -18.18 -18.58
C LEU A 656 -21.75 -18.02 -18.76
N PRO A 657 -22.52 -19.08 -19.01
CA PRO A 657 -23.98 -19.02 -19.08
C PRO A 657 -24.58 -18.70 -17.70
N HIS A 658 -25.58 -17.81 -17.65
CA HIS A 658 -26.24 -17.44 -16.39
C HIS A 658 -27.01 -18.61 -15.79
N SER A 659 -27.66 -19.45 -16.61
CA SER A 659 -28.33 -20.68 -16.19
C SER A 659 -27.38 -21.65 -15.47
N LYS A 660 -26.23 -21.96 -16.09
CA LYS A 660 -25.24 -22.86 -15.48
C LYS A 660 -24.61 -22.27 -14.22
N LEU A 661 -24.40 -20.95 -14.16
CA LEU A 661 -23.96 -20.28 -12.94
C LEU A 661 -24.97 -20.38 -11.79
N ILE A 662 -26.28 -20.35 -12.07
CA ILE A 662 -27.33 -20.57 -11.07
C ILE A 662 -27.33 -22.02 -10.59
N GLU A 663 -27.27 -23.00 -11.50
CA GLU A 663 -27.14 -24.43 -11.16
C GLU A 663 -25.92 -24.70 -10.26
N VAL A 664 -24.75 -24.16 -10.64
CA VAL A 664 -23.47 -24.28 -9.91
C VAL A 664 -23.56 -23.68 -8.51
N VAL A 665 -24.13 -22.48 -8.35
CA VAL A 665 -24.22 -21.82 -7.04
C VAL A 665 -25.32 -22.43 -6.17
N ASN A 666 -26.44 -22.87 -6.76
CA ASN A 666 -27.44 -23.68 -6.05
C ASN A 666 -26.78 -24.94 -5.45
N ARG A 667 -26.00 -25.70 -6.24
CA ARG A 667 -25.32 -26.91 -5.74
C ARG A 667 -24.35 -26.66 -4.58
N VAL A 668 -23.82 -25.44 -4.44
CA VAL A 668 -22.93 -25.01 -3.34
C VAL A 668 -23.70 -24.44 -2.14
N LEU A 669 -24.85 -23.78 -2.36
CA LEU A 669 -25.60 -23.08 -1.31
C LEU A 669 -26.83 -23.85 -0.77
N THR A 670 -27.45 -24.74 -1.56
CA THR A 670 -28.59 -25.57 -1.12
C THR A 670 -28.32 -26.37 0.16
N PRO A 671 -27.15 -26.99 0.37
CA PRO A 671 -26.85 -27.71 1.62
C PRO A 671 -26.74 -26.82 2.87
N VAL A 672 -26.71 -25.49 2.70
CA VAL A 672 -26.39 -24.52 3.76
C VAL A 672 -27.40 -23.36 3.84
N LEU A 673 -28.56 -23.44 3.18
CA LEU A 673 -29.57 -22.36 3.14
C LEU A 673 -29.99 -21.92 4.55
N ASN A 674 -30.35 -22.90 5.38
CA ASN A 674 -30.82 -22.72 6.76
C ASN A 674 -29.64 -22.55 7.75
N GLN A 675 -28.39 -22.53 7.28
CA GLN A 675 -27.22 -22.36 8.15
C GLN A 675 -26.85 -20.89 8.30
N ILE A 676 -26.51 -20.51 9.53
CA ILE A 676 -26.05 -19.17 9.88
C ILE A 676 -24.52 -19.12 9.82
N PHE A 677 -24.00 -18.10 9.14
CA PHE A 677 -22.58 -17.79 9.01
C PHE A 677 -22.22 -16.59 9.89
N ILE A 678 -21.19 -16.75 10.72
CA ILE A 678 -20.68 -15.67 11.58
C ILE A 678 -19.50 -14.99 10.91
N ILE A 679 -19.53 -13.66 10.86
CA ILE A 679 -18.48 -12.81 10.32
C ILE A 679 -17.49 -12.45 11.42
N ARG A 680 -16.27 -12.96 11.37
CA ARG A 680 -15.16 -12.53 12.24
C ARG A 680 -14.21 -11.60 11.48
N ARG A 681 -13.94 -10.42 12.02
CA ARG A 681 -12.95 -9.45 11.50
C ARG A 681 -11.89 -9.19 12.56
N PHE A 682 -10.62 -9.41 12.20
CA PHE A 682 -9.49 -9.25 13.10
C PHE A 682 -8.24 -8.74 12.38
N ALA A 683 -7.36 -8.07 13.12
CA ALA A 683 -6.02 -7.74 12.66
C ALA A 683 -5.03 -8.82 13.13
N LYS A 684 -4.11 -9.24 12.26
CA LYS A 684 -2.93 -10.07 12.60
C LYS A 684 -1.69 -9.20 12.55
N ILE A 685 -0.93 -9.12 13.64
CA ILE A 685 0.33 -8.39 13.79
C ILE A 685 1.46 -9.42 14.01
N TRP A 686 2.60 -9.26 13.34
CA TRP A 686 3.77 -10.13 13.51
C TRP A 686 5.08 -9.40 13.23
N ALA A 687 6.20 -9.94 13.71
CA ALA A 687 7.54 -9.46 13.37
C ALA A 687 8.12 -10.18 12.14
N ASN A 688 8.96 -9.50 11.38
CA ASN A 688 9.88 -10.11 10.44
C ASN A 688 11.29 -9.54 10.67
N SER A 689 12.29 -10.41 10.80
CA SER A 689 13.67 -10.06 11.11
C SER A 689 14.30 -9.03 10.17
N HIS A 690 13.93 -9.01 8.89
CA HIS A 690 14.54 -8.13 7.88
C HIS A 690 13.61 -6.99 7.39
N GLU A 691 12.29 -7.10 7.62
CA GLU A 691 11.30 -6.09 7.22
C GLU A 691 10.66 -5.32 8.40
N GLY A 692 10.91 -5.74 9.64
CA GLY A 692 10.33 -5.16 10.85
C GLY A 692 8.90 -5.62 11.13
N LEU A 693 8.16 -4.85 11.93
CA LEU A 693 6.78 -5.15 12.32
C LEU A 693 5.80 -5.03 11.14
N LYS A 694 4.86 -5.97 11.09
CA LYS A 694 3.81 -6.06 10.07
C LYS A 694 2.43 -6.25 10.66
N LYS A 695 1.42 -5.88 9.88
CA LYS A 695 0.00 -6.05 10.19
C LYS A 695 -0.82 -6.31 8.92
N THR A 696 -1.83 -7.16 9.02
CA THR A 696 -2.89 -7.35 8.01
C THR A 696 -4.25 -7.35 8.69
N PHE A 697 -5.28 -6.92 7.97
CA PHE A 697 -6.68 -7.04 8.40
C PHE A 697 -7.30 -8.20 7.64
N ILE A 698 -7.98 -9.09 8.36
CA ILE A 698 -8.59 -10.31 7.85
C ILE A 698 -10.08 -10.24 8.16
N ARG A 699 -10.89 -10.67 7.20
CA ARG A 699 -12.29 -11.03 7.38
C ARG A 699 -12.43 -12.51 7.05
N GLN A 700 -13.22 -13.22 7.82
CA GLN A 700 -13.52 -14.63 7.66
C GLN A 700 -15.01 -14.81 8.00
N ALA A 701 -15.72 -15.62 7.23
CA ALA A 701 -17.04 -16.13 7.63
C ALA A 701 -16.89 -17.64 7.87
N ASP A 702 -17.34 -18.13 9.02
CA ASP A 702 -17.32 -19.56 9.39
C ASP A 702 -18.72 -19.98 9.87
N PHE A 703 -18.99 -21.29 9.93
CA PHE A 703 -20.31 -21.83 10.25
C PHE A 703 -20.63 -21.70 11.75
N LEU A 704 -21.88 -21.38 12.11
CA LEU A 704 -22.31 -21.28 13.52
C LEU A 704 -21.99 -22.54 14.34
N GLN A 705 -22.16 -23.73 13.76
CA GLN A 705 -21.93 -25.01 14.44
C GLN A 705 -20.44 -25.26 14.73
N GLU A 706 -19.52 -24.86 13.84
CA GLU A 706 -18.06 -24.84 14.10
C GLU A 706 -17.67 -23.84 15.21
N ILE A 707 -18.56 -22.89 15.53
CA ILE A 707 -18.32 -21.81 16.48
C ILE A 707 -18.78 -22.13 17.89
N MET A 708 -19.59 -23.17 18.11
CA MET A 708 -19.88 -23.66 19.47
C MET A 708 -18.59 -24.00 20.25
N GLY A 709 -17.56 -24.51 19.57
CA GLY A 709 -16.21 -24.72 20.13
C GLY A 709 -15.24 -23.52 20.00
N SER A 710 -15.63 -22.40 19.38
CA SER A 710 -14.71 -21.27 19.09
C SER A 710 -15.28 -19.85 19.27
N VAL A 711 -16.39 -19.70 20.00
CA VAL A 711 -17.04 -18.40 20.31
C VAL A 711 -16.04 -17.34 20.75
N ASN A 712 -15.23 -17.62 21.78
CA ASN A 712 -14.29 -16.67 22.35
C ASN A 712 -12.96 -16.60 21.56
N MET A 713 -12.30 -15.45 21.65
CA MET A 713 -11.07 -15.20 20.87
C MET A 713 -9.92 -16.14 21.25
N LYS A 714 -9.83 -16.61 22.51
CA LYS A 714 -8.81 -17.59 22.95
C LYS A 714 -8.96 -18.90 22.18
N THR A 715 -10.16 -19.49 22.16
CA THR A 715 -10.44 -20.74 21.41
C THR A 715 -10.22 -20.61 19.90
N PHE A 716 -10.54 -19.45 19.31
CA PHE A 716 -10.26 -19.16 17.90
C PHE A 716 -8.75 -19.03 17.60
N VAL A 717 -7.98 -18.40 18.49
CA VAL A 717 -6.50 -18.32 18.38
C VAL A 717 -5.87 -19.71 18.54
N THR A 718 -6.39 -20.57 19.43
CA THR A 718 -5.92 -21.97 19.57
C THR A 718 -6.14 -22.76 18.27
N SER A 719 -7.36 -22.82 17.74
CA SER A 719 -7.65 -23.63 16.54
C SER A 719 -6.99 -23.11 15.26
N LEU A 720 -6.65 -21.82 15.18
CA LEU A 720 -5.80 -21.29 14.12
C LEU A 720 -4.31 -21.67 14.27
N GLN A 721 -3.82 -21.94 15.47
CA GLN A 721 -2.46 -22.46 15.70
C GLN A 721 -2.38 -23.97 15.45
N GLU A 722 -3.37 -24.75 15.90
CA GLU A 722 -3.49 -26.18 15.61
C GLU A 722 -3.56 -26.45 14.11
N LYS A 723 -4.36 -25.67 13.38
CA LYS A 723 -4.47 -25.72 11.90
C LYS A 723 -3.26 -25.06 11.19
N GLY A 724 -2.19 -24.68 11.89
CA GLY A 724 -0.94 -24.12 11.35
C GLY A 724 -1.05 -22.75 10.66
N LYS A 725 -2.19 -22.04 10.81
CA LYS A 725 -2.50 -20.79 10.07
C LYS A 725 -1.87 -19.55 10.71
N ILE A 726 -1.62 -19.58 12.02
CA ILE A 726 -0.94 -18.51 12.77
C ILE A 726 0.07 -19.10 13.74
N HIS A 727 1.20 -18.41 13.93
CA HIS A 727 2.18 -18.58 15.01
C HIS A 727 2.89 -17.23 15.19
N HIS A 728 3.53 -17.00 16.34
CA HIS A 728 4.38 -15.81 16.60
C HIS A 728 3.69 -14.47 16.27
N SER A 729 2.40 -14.36 16.62
CA SER A 729 1.50 -13.28 16.16
C SER A 729 0.61 -12.74 17.28
N ILE A 730 0.34 -11.44 17.24
CA ILE A 730 -0.69 -10.80 18.08
C ILE A 730 -1.95 -10.60 17.22
N LEU A 731 -3.11 -11.04 17.70
CA LEU A 731 -4.40 -10.74 17.07
C LEU A 731 -5.15 -9.62 17.80
N VAL A 732 -5.97 -8.87 17.08
CA VAL A 732 -6.91 -7.88 17.65
C VAL A 732 -8.27 -8.05 16.97
N GLU A 733 -9.29 -8.41 17.74
CA GLU A 733 -10.66 -8.50 17.22
C GLU A 733 -11.24 -7.11 16.94
N GLN A 734 -12.03 -6.98 15.86
CA GLN A 734 -12.56 -5.70 15.38
C GLN A 734 -14.08 -5.71 15.22
N HIS A 735 -14.65 -6.85 14.82
CA HIS A 735 -16.08 -7.05 14.61
C HIS A 735 -16.37 -8.56 14.56
N PHE A 736 -17.49 -8.96 15.15
CA PHE A 736 -18.00 -10.32 15.28
C PHE A 736 -19.51 -10.18 15.22
N SER A 737 -20.18 -10.88 14.30
CA SER A 737 -21.61 -10.67 14.00
C SER A 737 -22.22 -11.91 13.33
N SER A 738 -23.49 -12.17 13.59
CA SER A 738 -24.23 -13.38 13.18
C SER A 738 -25.38 -13.00 12.23
N ASP A 739 -25.03 -12.38 11.10
CA ASP A 739 -25.98 -11.63 10.26
C ASP A 739 -26.20 -12.25 8.86
N LEU A 740 -25.66 -13.43 8.56
CA LEU A 740 -25.70 -14.02 7.21
C LEU A 740 -26.32 -15.42 7.21
N GLN A 741 -27.39 -15.59 6.45
CA GLN A 741 -27.96 -16.89 6.11
C GLN A 741 -27.52 -17.34 4.71
N GLY A 742 -27.47 -18.66 4.46
CA GLY A 742 -27.19 -19.19 3.13
C GLY A 742 -28.26 -18.78 2.10
N GLU A 743 -29.51 -18.69 2.54
CA GLU A 743 -30.64 -18.24 1.70
C GLU A 743 -30.47 -16.78 1.22
N ASP A 744 -30.07 -15.85 2.09
CA ASP A 744 -29.78 -14.46 1.72
C ASP A 744 -28.63 -14.34 0.72
N ALA A 745 -27.57 -15.15 0.89
CA ALA A 745 -26.46 -15.19 -0.04
C ALA A 745 -26.92 -15.66 -1.44
N LEU A 746 -27.81 -16.65 -1.51
CA LEU A 746 -28.38 -17.13 -2.77
C LEU A 746 -29.34 -16.12 -3.40
N LYS A 747 -30.28 -15.55 -2.61
CA LYS A 747 -31.19 -14.46 -3.03
C LYS A 747 -30.39 -13.30 -3.63
N PHE A 748 -29.34 -12.84 -2.95
CA PHE A 748 -28.48 -11.76 -3.44
C PHE A 748 -27.69 -12.16 -4.70
N PHE A 749 -27.17 -13.39 -4.79
CA PHE A 749 -26.47 -13.87 -5.99
C PHE A 749 -27.37 -13.83 -7.22
N THR A 750 -28.59 -14.35 -7.13
CA THR A 750 -29.55 -14.38 -8.24
C THR A 750 -29.96 -12.96 -8.65
N GLN A 751 -30.21 -12.06 -7.70
CA GLN A 751 -30.46 -10.64 -7.96
C GLN A 751 -29.25 -9.92 -8.60
N MET A 752 -28.03 -10.23 -8.16
CA MET A 752 -26.79 -9.65 -8.71
C MET A 752 -26.57 -10.07 -10.18
N LEU A 753 -26.85 -11.34 -10.51
CA LEU A 753 -26.63 -11.89 -11.84
C LEU A 753 -27.67 -11.35 -12.84
N THR A 754 -28.96 -11.51 -12.53
CA THR A 754 -30.09 -11.06 -13.37
C THR A 754 -30.24 -9.54 -13.43
N GLY A 755 -29.93 -8.85 -12.33
CA GLY A 755 -30.00 -7.39 -12.20
C GLY A 755 -28.73 -6.65 -12.65
N SER A 756 -27.78 -7.30 -13.32
CA SER A 756 -26.51 -6.69 -13.74
C SER A 756 -26.72 -5.66 -14.86
N VAL A 757 -26.66 -4.36 -14.49
CA VAL A 757 -26.86 -3.23 -15.40
C VAL A 757 -25.58 -2.41 -15.56
N VAL A 758 -25.19 -2.17 -16.82
CA VAL A 758 -23.95 -1.51 -17.23
C VAL A 758 -24.23 -0.27 -18.08
N LYS A 759 -23.62 0.86 -17.70
CA LYS A 759 -23.67 2.13 -18.44
C LYS A 759 -22.43 2.31 -19.32
N PHE A 760 -22.67 2.54 -20.61
CA PHE A 760 -21.65 2.90 -21.60
C PHE A 760 -22.08 4.16 -22.38
N GLY A 761 -21.18 5.14 -22.49
CA GLY A 761 -21.53 6.46 -23.04
C GLY A 761 -22.71 7.11 -22.30
N LYS A 762 -23.77 7.45 -23.06
CA LYS A 762 -25.07 7.91 -22.53
C LYS A 762 -26.04 6.74 -22.23
N LYS A 763 -25.92 5.64 -22.96
CA LYS A 763 -26.84 4.49 -23.02
C LYS A 763 -26.65 3.51 -21.84
N THR A 764 -27.60 2.60 -21.66
CA THR A 764 -27.67 1.65 -20.54
C THR A 764 -27.98 0.25 -21.07
N TYR A 765 -27.31 -0.77 -20.54
CA TYR A 765 -27.33 -2.14 -21.04
C TYR A 765 -27.55 -3.12 -19.89
N ARG A 766 -28.22 -4.24 -20.15
CA ARG A 766 -28.24 -5.42 -19.26
C ARG A 766 -27.14 -6.39 -19.70
N GLN A 767 -26.41 -6.94 -18.73
CA GLN A 767 -25.48 -8.04 -18.99
C GLN A 767 -26.26 -9.36 -18.98
N CYS A 768 -26.29 -10.06 -20.12
CA CYS A 768 -27.05 -11.31 -20.29
C CYS A 768 -26.17 -12.57 -20.27
N ARG A 769 -24.84 -12.41 -20.29
CA ARG A 769 -23.87 -13.51 -20.24
C ARG A 769 -22.62 -13.10 -19.47
N GLY A 770 -21.98 -14.05 -18.81
CA GLY A 770 -20.78 -13.84 -18.01
C GLY A 770 -21.00 -13.11 -16.68
N VAL A 771 -19.91 -12.95 -15.92
CA VAL A 771 -19.86 -12.25 -14.64
C VAL A 771 -19.15 -10.89 -14.76
N PRO A 772 -19.52 -9.87 -13.98
CA PRO A 772 -18.98 -8.52 -14.13
C PRO A 772 -17.50 -8.43 -13.72
N GLN A 773 -16.59 -8.42 -14.70
CA GLN A 773 -15.15 -8.32 -14.47
C GLN A 773 -14.82 -7.11 -13.58
N GLY A 774 -14.06 -7.35 -12.50
CA GLY A 774 -13.76 -6.34 -11.47
C GLY A 774 -14.61 -6.46 -10.20
N SER A 775 -15.63 -7.32 -10.17
CA SER A 775 -16.26 -7.77 -8.92
C SER A 775 -15.35 -8.71 -8.14
N ALA A 776 -15.53 -8.79 -6.82
CA ALA A 776 -14.68 -9.61 -5.94
C ALA A 776 -15.03 -11.12 -5.99
N VAL A 777 -16.25 -11.47 -6.41
CA VAL A 777 -16.73 -12.86 -6.50
C VAL A 777 -16.42 -13.55 -7.84
N SER A 778 -16.14 -12.79 -8.90
CA SER A 778 -16.06 -13.32 -10.27
C SER A 778 -15.05 -14.47 -10.44
N SER A 779 -13.90 -14.41 -9.76
CA SER A 779 -12.91 -15.49 -9.80
C SER A 779 -13.37 -16.76 -9.09
N VAL A 780 -14.07 -16.64 -7.96
CA VAL A 780 -14.62 -17.79 -7.23
C VAL A 780 -15.75 -18.43 -8.03
N LEU A 781 -16.67 -17.63 -8.57
CA LEU A 781 -17.77 -18.12 -9.43
C LEU A 781 -17.24 -18.86 -10.66
N CYS A 782 -16.20 -18.34 -11.32
CA CYS A 782 -15.55 -19.01 -12.45
C CYS A 782 -14.88 -20.34 -12.03
N CYS A 783 -14.15 -20.35 -10.91
CA CYS A 783 -13.47 -21.55 -10.42
C CYS A 783 -14.43 -22.63 -9.90
N LEU A 784 -15.61 -22.26 -9.38
CA LEU A 784 -16.68 -23.21 -9.03
C LEU A 784 -17.32 -23.80 -10.30
N CYS A 785 -17.58 -22.96 -11.31
CA CYS A 785 -18.15 -23.40 -12.59
C CYS A 785 -17.24 -24.41 -13.30
N TYR A 786 -15.95 -24.12 -13.42
CA TYR A 786 -14.99 -25.07 -14.01
C TYR A 786 -14.58 -26.20 -13.06
N GLY A 787 -14.65 -26.02 -11.74
CA GLY A 787 -14.40 -27.10 -10.77
C GLY A 787 -15.45 -28.21 -10.86
N LEU A 788 -16.72 -27.85 -10.97
CA LEU A 788 -17.79 -28.84 -11.21
C LEU A 788 -17.72 -29.46 -12.61
N MET A 789 -17.27 -28.72 -13.62
CA MET A 789 -17.00 -29.26 -14.96
C MET A 789 -15.88 -30.32 -14.94
N GLU A 790 -14.75 -30.04 -14.28
CA GLU A 790 -13.63 -30.97 -14.14
C GLU A 790 -14.04 -32.27 -13.42
N ASN A 791 -14.82 -32.15 -12.34
CA ASN A 791 -15.34 -33.30 -11.58
C ASN A 791 -16.30 -34.20 -12.38
N VAL A 792 -16.84 -33.70 -13.50
CA VAL A 792 -17.70 -34.47 -14.42
C VAL A 792 -16.90 -35.03 -15.60
N LEU A 793 -16.04 -34.22 -16.23
CA LEU A 793 -15.37 -34.59 -17.48
C LEU A 793 -14.01 -35.29 -17.32
N PHE A 794 -13.27 -35.01 -16.24
CA PHE A 794 -11.87 -35.43 -16.08
C PHE A 794 -11.61 -36.28 -14.84
N LYS A 795 -12.68 -36.82 -14.24
CA LYS A 795 -12.66 -37.63 -13.01
C LYS A 795 -11.67 -38.80 -13.11
N ASP A 796 -11.64 -39.49 -14.25
CA ASP A 796 -10.89 -40.72 -14.42
C ASP A 796 -9.43 -40.47 -14.83
N ILE A 797 -9.15 -39.41 -15.60
CA ILE A 797 -7.78 -38.91 -15.85
C ILE A 797 -7.04 -38.62 -14.53
N ILE A 798 -7.75 -38.07 -13.54
CA ILE A 798 -7.20 -37.80 -12.21
C ILE A 798 -6.94 -39.10 -11.41
N LYS A 799 -7.75 -40.16 -11.60
CA LYS A 799 -7.47 -41.49 -11.02
C LYS A 799 -6.24 -42.13 -11.65
N ASN A 800 -6.05 -41.95 -12.96
CA ASN A 800 -4.96 -42.51 -13.78
C ASN A 800 -3.58 -41.89 -13.49
N LYS A 801 -3.39 -41.27 -12.32
CA LYS A 801 -2.19 -40.52 -11.90
C LYS A 801 -1.94 -39.24 -12.71
N GLY A 802 -2.92 -38.78 -13.49
CA GLY A 802 -2.90 -37.47 -14.14
C GLY A 802 -2.99 -36.32 -13.13
N SER A 803 -2.05 -35.38 -13.21
CA SER A 803 -2.00 -34.20 -12.35
C SER A 803 -2.55 -32.98 -13.10
N LEU A 804 -3.82 -32.65 -12.83
CA LEU A 804 -4.50 -31.48 -13.38
C LEU A 804 -4.39 -30.28 -12.42
N MET A 805 -4.04 -29.11 -12.96
CA MET A 805 -4.01 -27.81 -12.27
C MET A 805 -4.69 -26.72 -13.10
N ARG A 806 -5.43 -25.82 -12.46
CA ARG A 806 -6.05 -24.66 -13.11
C ARG A 806 -5.85 -23.38 -12.30
N LEU A 807 -5.34 -22.34 -12.94
CA LEU A 807 -5.29 -20.98 -12.40
C LEU A 807 -6.34 -20.11 -13.11
N VAL A 808 -7.59 -20.21 -12.64
CA VAL A 808 -8.78 -19.56 -13.23
C VAL A 808 -9.05 -19.98 -14.68
N ASP A 809 -8.39 -19.35 -15.65
CA ASP A 809 -8.54 -19.49 -17.10
C ASP A 809 -7.34 -20.17 -17.80
N ASP A 810 -6.23 -20.37 -17.11
CA ASP A 810 -5.07 -21.18 -17.52
C ASP A 810 -5.19 -22.63 -16.96
N PHE A 811 -5.41 -23.64 -17.82
CA PHE A 811 -5.36 -25.07 -17.47
C PHE A 811 -3.97 -25.67 -17.75
N LEU A 812 -3.57 -26.69 -16.99
CA LEU A 812 -2.40 -27.55 -17.21
C LEU A 812 -2.69 -28.98 -16.74
N LEU A 813 -2.63 -29.95 -17.64
CA LEU A 813 -2.54 -31.39 -17.33
C LEU A 813 -1.09 -31.87 -17.49
N ILE A 814 -0.65 -32.72 -16.56
CA ILE A 814 0.59 -33.51 -16.65
C ILE A 814 0.21 -34.98 -16.41
N THR A 815 0.43 -35.88 -17.37
CA THR A 815 0.06 -37.31 -17.25
C THR A 815 1.10 -38.23 -17.91
N PRO A 816 1.33 -39.46 -17.40
CA PRO A 816 2.16 -40.46 -18.08
C PRO A 816 1.44 -41.21 -19.22
N ASP A 817 0.10 -41.14 -19.34
CA ASP A 817 -0.65 -41.79 -20.44
C ASP A 817 -0.94 -40.77 -21.55
N LEU A 818 -0.50 -41.09 -22.78
CA LEU A 818 -0.71 -40.25 -23.96
C LEU A 818 -2.21 -40.12 -24.31
N ARG A 819 -3.00 -41.17 -24.07
CA ARG A 819 -4.43 -41.21 -24.40
C ARG A 819 -5.23 -40.28 -23.49
N ASP A 820 -4.87 -40.19 -22.21
CA ASP A 820 -5.44 -39.20 -21.28
C ASP A 820 -5.14 -37.78 -21.76
N ALA A 821 -3.92 -37.52 -22.23
CA ALA A 821 -3.51 -36.21 -22.74
C ALA A 821 -4.25 -35.83 -24.05
N GLN A 822 -4.35 -36.77 -25.00
CA GLN A 822 -5.12 -36.60 -26.24
C GLN A 822 -6.61 -36.42 -25.96
N THR A 823 -7.21 -37.20 -25.05
CA THR A 823 -8.62 -37.10 -24.67
C THR A 823 -8.94 -35.75 -24.03
N PHE A 824 -8.11 -35.30 -23.09
CA PHE A 824 -8.22 -33.98 -22.46
C PHE A 824 -8.11 -32.84 -23.49
N LEU A 825 -7.17 -32.95 -24.43
CA LEU A 825 -7.00 -31.99 -25.53
C LEU A 825 -8.24 -31.95 -26.44
N LYS A 826 -8.71 -33.10 -26.93
CA LYS A 826 -9.86 -33.21 -27.84
C LYS A 826 -11.15 -32.65 -27.21
N ILE A 827 -11.42 -32.96 -25.93
CA ILE A 827 -12.56 -32.41 -25.18
C ILE A 827 -12.48 -30.88 -25.08
N LEU A 828 -11.31 -30.31 -24.77
CA LEU A 828 -11.18 -28.85 -24.61
C LEU A 828 -11.10 -28.09 -25.96
N LEU A 829 -10.67 -28.75 -27.04
CA LEU A 829 -10.70 -28.21 -28.40
C LEU A 829 -12.14 -28.10 -28.94
N ALA A 830 -12.95 -29.15 -28.79
CA ALA A 830 -14.39 -29.09 -29.08
C ALA A 830 -15.10 -28.04 -28.20
N GLY A 831 -14.54 -27.78 -27.01
CA GLY A 831 -15.07 -26.83 -26.04
C GLY A 831 -16.23 -27.43 -25.24
N VAL A 832 -16.69 -26.67 -24.25
CA VAL A 832 -17.79 -27.12 -23.37
C VAL A 832 -18.86 -26.03 -23.29
N PRO A 833 -19.77 -25.95 -24.29
CA PRO A 833 -20.76 -24.88 -24.40
C PRO A 833 -21.66 -24.72 -23.17
N GLN A 834 -22.02 -25.82 -22.51
CA GLN A 834 -22.84 -25.82 -21.27
C GLN A 834 -22.21 -24.97 -20.15
N TYR A 835 -20.88 -24.96 -20.05
CA TYR A 835 -20.13 -24.17 -19.07
C TYR A 835 -19.54 -22.88 -19.67
N GLY A 836 -19.78 -22.62 -20.96
CA GLY A 836 -19.20 -21.51 -21.71
C GLY A 836 -17.68 -21.58 -21.87
N LEU A 837 -17.09 -22.77 -21.80
CA LEU A 837 -15.67 -22.96 -22.08
C LEU A 837 -15.44 -23.02 -23.59
N VAL A 838 -14.55 -22.15 -24.09
CA VAL A 838 -14.04 -22.17 -25.46
C VAL A 838 -12.53 -21.98 -25.36
N ALA A 839 -11.73 -22.89 -25.93
CA ALA A 839 -10.27 -22.76 -25.91
C ALA A 839 -9.78 -21.57 -26.76
N ASN A 840 -8.49 -21.27 -26.66
CA ASN A 840 -7.78 -20.39 -27.59
C ASN A 840 -6.69 -21.21 -28.33
N PRO A 841 -6.94 -21.69 -29.56
CA PRO A 841 -6.00 -22.56 -30.28
C PRO A 841 -4.57 -22.01 -30.34
N GLN A 842 -4.42 -20.71 -30.63
CA GLN A 842 -3.12 -19.99 -30.71
C GLN A 842 -2.33 -19.94 -29.39
N LYS A 843 -2.89 -20.45 -28.29
CA LYS A 843 -2.26 -20.52 -26.96
C LYS A 843 -2.22 -21.93 -26.37
N ILE A 844 -2.80 -22.92 -27.06
CA ILE A 844 -2.67 -24.31 -26.67
C ILE A 844 -1.20 -24.70 -26.87
N VAL A 845 -0.65 -25.40 -25.88
CA VAL A 845 0.72 -25.92 -25.94
C VAL A 845 0.70 -27.38 -25.52
N VAL A 846 1.38 -28.22 -26.29
CA VAL A 846 1.57 -29.66 -26.01
C VAL A 846 3.04 -30.05 -26.20
N ASN A 847 3.46 -31.19 -25.67
CA ASN A 847 4.81 -31.76 -25.89
C ASN A 847 4.79 -33.12 -26.62
N PHE A 848 3.71 -33.42 -27.34
CA PHE A 848 3.53 -34.64 -28.12
C PHE A 848 2.84 -34.31 -29.43
N GLU A 849 2.94 -35.24 -30.39
CA GLU A 849 2.25 -35.16 -31.66
C GLU A 849 0.87 -35.83 -31.54
N ASP A 850 -0.15 -35.14 -32.04
CA ASP A 850 -1.52 -35.64 -32.19
C ASP A 850 -2.00 -35.15 -33.55
N SER A 851 -1.82 -35.99 -34.58
CA SER A 851 -1.99 -35.63 -35.99
C SER A 851 -3.41 -35.16 -36.29
N GLU A 852 -4.42 -35.83 -35.73
CA GLU A 852 -5.83 -35.46 -35.87
C GLU A 852 -6.09 -34.02 -35.39
N SER A 853 -5.69 -33.69 -34.15
CA SER A 853 -5.98 -32.37 -33.58
C SER A 853 -5.08 -31.26 -34.14
N THR A 854 -3.85 -31.59 -34.51
CA THR A 854 -2.90 -30.63 -35.11
C THR A 854 -3.33 -30.25 -36.54
N ASN A 855 -3.73 -31.23 -37.36
CA ASN A 855 -4.28 -30.96 -38.69
C ASN A 855 -5.61 -30.19 -38.61
N SER A 856 -6.47 -30.52 -37.64
CA SER A 856 -7.74 -29.80 -37.41
C SER A 856 -7.55 -28.37 -36.89
N CYS A 857 -6.40 -28.04 -36.29
CA CYS A 857 -6.16 -26.76 -35.62
C CYS A 857 -4.67 -26.34 -35.70
N PRO A 858 -4.21 -25.80 -36.85
CA PRO A 858 -2.80 -25.41 -37.06
C PRO A 858 -2.30 -24.25 -36.17
N GLY A 859 -3.13 -23.72 -35.26
CA GLY A 859 -2.72 -22.78 -34.22
C GLY A 859 -2.10 -23.42 -32.97
N ILE A 860 -2.20 -24.76 -32.81
CA ILE A 860 -1.65 -25.48 -31.65
C ILE A 860 -0.13 -25.46 -31.69
N ARG A 861 0.50 -25.09 -30.57
CA ARG A 861 1.97 -25.11 -30.45
C ARG A 861 2.47 -26.44 -29.87
N VAL A 862 2.93 -27.32 -30.76
CA VAL A 862 3.73 -28.50 -30.36
C VAL A 862 5.12 -28.07 -29.90
N LEU A 863 5.65 -28.73 -28.88
CA LEU A 863 7.01 -28.63 -28.37
C LEU A 863 7.66 -30.03 -28.34
N PRO A 864 9.01 -30.13 -28.32
CA PRO A 864 9.68 -31.42 -28.14
C PRO A 864 9.29 -32.09 -26.81
N LEU A 865 9.20 -33.43 -26.81
CA LEU A 865 8.84 -34.25 -25.63
C LEU A 865 9.65 -33.88 -24.38
N ARG A 866 10.96 -33.63 -24.55
CA ARG A 866 11.87 -33.07 -23.53
C ARG A 866 12.04 -31.57 -23.77
N CYS A 867 11.37 -30.73 -22.99
CA CYS A 867 11.46 -29.26 -23.12
C CYS A 867 11.20 -28.53 -21.79
N LEU A 868 11.34 -27.20 -21.82
CA LEU A 868 10.95 -26.30 -20.73
C LEU A 868 9.55 -25.73 -20.99
N PHE A 869 8.53 -26.43 -20.48
CA PHE A 869 7.12 -26.21 -20.80
C PHE A 869 6.51 -24.97 -20.10
N PRO A 870 5.89 -24.01 -20.82
CA PRO A 870 5.55 -22.69 -20.28
C PRO A 870 4.10 -22.51 -19.78
N TRP A 871 3.89 -22.48 -18.46
CA TRP A 871 2.57 -22.28 -17.82
C TRP A 871 2.60 -21.28 -16.66
N CYS A 872 1.63 -20.37 -16.59
CA CYS A 872 1.50 -19.34 -15.52
C CYS A 872 2.79 -18.50 -15.23
N GLY A 873 3.67 -18.37 -16.22
CA GLY A 873 4.99 -17.73 -16.08
C GLY A 873 6.00 -18.57 -15.27
N LEU A 874 5.78 -19.87 -15.14
CA LEU A 874 6.79 -20.87 -14.80
C LEU A 874 7.23 -21.56 -16.10
N LEU A 875 8.42 -22.17 -16.06
CA LEU A 875 8.83 -23.18 -17.02
C LEU A 875 9.03 -24.48 -16.24
N LEU A 876 8.45 -25.58 -16.71
CA LEU A 876 8.57 -26.91 -16.11
C LEU A 876 9.43 -27.78 -17.02
N ASP A 877 10.48 -28.39 -16.49
CA ASP A 877 11.22 -29.42 -17.21
C ASP A 877 10.33 -30.67 -17.37
N THR A 878 10.01 -31.06 -18.60
CA THR A 878 9.09 -32.17 -18.85
C THR A 878 9.69 -33.54 -18.54
N TYR A 879 11.01 -33.65 -18.39
CA TYR A 879 11.69 -34.90 -18.06
C TYR A 879 11.82 -35.10 -16.55
N ASN A 880 12.31 -34.08 -15.82
CA ASN A 880 12.61 -34.22 -14.39
C ASN A 880 11.72 -33.37 -13.46
N LEU A 881 10.80 -32.54 -13.96
CA LEU A 881 9.95 -31.62 -13.19
C LEU A 881 10.70 -30.54 -12.38
N ASP A 882 11.93 -30.18 -12.76
CA ASP A 882 12.60 -28.97 -12.27
C ASP A 882 11.84 -27.71 -12.68
N ILE A 883 11.71 -26.77 -11.74
CA ILE A 883 10.78 -25.63 -11.86
C ILE A 883 11.59 -24.35 -11.99
N TYR A 884 11.51 -23.71 -13.16
CA TYR A 884 12.19 -22.45 -13.42
C TYR A 884 11.20 -21.28 -13.46
N LYS A 885 11.67 -20.07 -13.17
CA LYS A 885 10.87 -18.86 -13.38
C LYS A 885 11.00 -18.37 -14.83
N ASP A 886 9.87 -18.15 -15.51
CA ASP A 886 9.86 -17.46 -16.79
C ASP A 886 10.09 -15.95 -16.63
N TYR A 887 11.03 -15.44 -17.43
CA TYR A 887 11.38 -14.01 -17.53
C TYR A 887 10.98 -13.38 -18.88
N SER A 888 10.43 -14.15 -19.84
CA SER A 888 9.93 -13.67 -21.13
C SER A 888 8.99 -12.47 -20.98
N SER A 889 8.17 -12.47 -19.92
CA SER A 889 7.24 -11.39 -19.57
C SER A 889 7.90 -10.05 -19.16
N TYR A 890 9.22 -9.92 -19.26
CA TYR A 890 9.97 -8.66 -19.16
C TYR A 890 10.61 -8.21 -20.49
N ALA A 891 10.56 -9.03 -21.56
CA ALA A 891 11.08 -8.68 -22.87
C ALA A 891 10.45 -7.38 -23.40
N ASN A 892 11.30 -6.50 -23.93
CA ASN A 892 10.96 -5.14 -24.38
C ASN A 892 10.36 -4.19 -23.32
N LEU A 893 10.20 -4.61 -22.06
CA LEU A 893 9.73 -3.74 -20.98
C LEU A 893 10.91 -3.00 -20.33
N SER A 894 10.71 -1.72 -19.97
CA SER A 894 11.63 -1.01 -19.07
C SER A 894 11.34 -1.40 -17.61
N LEU A 895 12.37 -1.89 -16.92
CA LEU A 895 12.30 -2.29 -15.51
C LEU A 895 11.97 -1.14 -14.57
N ARG A 896 12.12 0.12 -15.00
CA ARG A 896 11.59 1.32 -14.32
C ARG A 896 10.15 1.13 -13.88
N TYR A 897 9.30 0.62 -14.78
CA TYR A 897 7.88 0.41 -14.52
C TYR A 897 7.57 -0.94 -13.85
N SER A 898 8.56 -1.80 -13.61
CA SER A 898 8.39 -3.05 -12.85
C SER A 898 8.28 -2.83 -11.34
N LEU A 899 8.65 -1.64 -10.86
CA LEU A 899 8.61 -1.23 -9.46
C LEU A 899 7.83 0.08 -9.29
N THR A 900 7.87 0.61 -8.08
CA THR A 900 7.34 1.92 -7.69
C THR A 900 8.11 2.31 -6.44
N LEU A 901 8.91 3.37 -6.54
CA LEU A 901 9.49 4.03 -5.36
C LEU A 901 8.47 5.08 -4.91
N GLY A 902 8.13 5.10 -3.62
CA GLY A 902 7.31 6.18 -3.08
C GLY A 902 8.14 7.45 -2.90
N PRO A 903 7.51 8.64 -2.89
CA PRO A 903 8.22 9.87 -2.56
C PRO A 903 8.55 9.86 -1.06
N CYS A 904 9.83 10.03 -0.72
CA CYS A 904 10.29 10.13 0.66
C CYS A 904 11.63 10.85 0.73
N HIS A 905 11.87 11.56 1.83
CA HIS A 905 13.16 12.19 2.13
C HIS A 905 14.27 11.14 2.34
N CYS A 906 13.91 9.97 2.87
CA CYS A 906 14.80 8.81 3.05
C CYS A 906 14.71 7.83 1.86
N ALA A 907 14.80 8.33 0.63
CA ALA A 907 14.61 7.54 -0.60
C ALA A 907 15.47 6.26 -0.66
N GLY A 908 16.76 6.34 -0.28
CA GLY A 908 17.65 5.17 -0.22
C GLY A 908 17.21 4.10 0.79
N GLN A 909 16.58 4.47 1.91
CA GLN A 909 16.02 3.53 2.88
C GLN A 909 14.73 2.88 2.36
N GLN A 910 13.91 3.65 1.63
CA GLN A 910 12.73 3.12 0.95
C GLN A 910 13.10 2.18 -0.19
N MET A 911 14.19 2.45 -0.91
CA MET A 911 14.80 1.52 -1.87
C MET A 911 15.21 0.20 -1.18
N LYS A 912 15.97 0.24 -0.07
CA LYS A 912 16.33 -0.98 0.71
C LYS A 912 15.09 -1.80 1.07
N ARG A 913 14.11 -1.17 1.73
CA ARG A 913 12.85 -1.86 2.12
C ARG A 913 12.10 -2.44 0.92
N LYS A 914 12.02 -1.71 -0.21
CA LYS A 914 11.30 -2.15 -1.40
C LYS A 914 12.02 -3.31 -2.12
N LEU A 915 13.35 -3.30 -2.17
CA LEU A 915 14.14 -4.40 -2.73
C LEU A 915 14.03 -5.66 -1.86
N MET A 916 14.25 -5.57 -0.53
CA MET A 916 14.08 -6.70 0.40
C MET A 916 12.68 -7.33 0.32
N ALA A 917 11.62 -6.51 0.26
CA ALA A 917 10.24 -6.98 0.12
C ALA A 917 9.95 -7.66 -1.24
N VAL A 918 10.65 -7.25 -2.31
CA VAL A 918 10.58 -7.90 -3.64
C VAL A 918 11.38 -9.19 -3.66
N LEU A 919 12.53 -9.25 -2.98
CA LEU A 919 13.34 -10.44 -2.80
C LEU A 919 12.52 -11.55 -2.12
N ARG A 920 11.94 -11.28 -0.95
CA ARG A 920 11.04 -12.21 -0.24
C ARG A 920 9.83 -12.66 -1.08
N LEU A 921 9.33 -11.82 -2.00
CA LEU A 921 8.19 -12.17 -2.86
C LEU A 921 8.57 -13.04 -4.08
N LYS A 922 9.87 -13.22 -4.36
CA LYS A 922 10.37 -14.02 -5.49
C LYS A 922 11.18 -15.24 -5.04
N CYS A 923 11.86 -15.14 -3.92
CA CYS A 923 12.46 -16.24 -3.18
C CYS A 923 11.35 -17.09 -2.53
N HIS A 924 10.78 -18.02 -3.30
CA HIS A 924 9.69 -18.91 -2.89
C HIS A 924 10.16 -20.38 -2.96
N ALA A 925 9.73 -21.22 -2.02
CA ALA A 925 10.21 -22.61 -1.87
C ALA A 925 10.16 -23.43 -3.15
N LEU A 926 9.11 -23.24 -3.98
CA LEU A 926 8.96 -23.75 -5.35
C LEU A 926 10.23 -23.76 -6.22
N PHE A 927 11.16 -22.80 -6.04
CA PHE A 927 12.39 -22.68 -6.82
C PHE A 927 13.66 -23.17 -6.10
N PHE A 928 13.57 -23.44 -4.79
CA PHE A 928 14.70 -23.59 -3.87
C PHE A 928 14.68 -24.87 -3.02
N ASP A 929 13.52 -25.53 -2.90
CA ASP A 929 13.39 -26.83 -2.23
C ASP A 929 14.06 -27.94 -3.05
N LEU A 930 14.97 -28.67 -2.39
CA LEU A 930 15.74 -29.79 -2.92
C LEU A 930 14.92 -31.07 -3.16
N LYS A 931 13.72 -31.20 -2.55
CA LYS A 931 12.82 -32.33 -2.83
C LYS A 931 12.13 -32.16 -4.18
N THR A 932 11.74 -30.93 -4.51
CA THR A 932 11.09 -30.56 -5.76
C THR A 932 12.08 -30.23 -6.88
N ASN A 933 13.27 -29.67 -6.60
CA ASN A 933 14.23 -29.19 -7.62
C ASN A 933 15.62 -29.82 -7.48
N SER A 934 16.29 -30.06 -8.61
CA SER A 934 17.71 -30.42 -8.64
C SER A 934 18.59 -29.27 -8.13
N LEU A 935 19.78 -29.60 -7.62
CA LEU A 935 20.73 -28.60 -7.13
C LEU A 935 21.17 -27.63 -8.26
N GLU A 936 21.24 -28.10 -9.50
CA GLU A 936 21.55 -27.26 -10.66
C GLU A 936 20.41 -26.28 -10.96
N ALA A 937 19.16 -26.75 -10.97
CA ALA A 937 17.99 -25.90 -11.15
C ALA A 937 17.90 -24.81 -10.06
N ILE A 938 18.21 -25.16 -8.80
CA ILE A 938 18.25 -24.20 -7.68
C ILE A 938 19.32 -23.13 -7.91
N TYR A 939 20.56 -23.51 -8.27
CA TYR A 939 21.60 -22.51 -8.56
C TYR A 939 21.25 -21.63 -9.77
N LYS A 940 20.70 -22.19 -10.85
CA LYS A 940 20.20 -21.44 -12.04
C LYS A 940 19.06 -20.47 -11.67
N ASN A 941 18.11 -20.92 -10.84
CA ASN A 941 17.01 -20.09 -10.33
C ASN A 941 17.51 -18.93 -9.47
N ILE A 942 18.43 -19.18 -8.53
CA ILE A 942 19.07 -18.14 -7.74
C ILE A 942 19.78 -17.15 -8.68
N TYR A 943 20.59 -17.61 -9.63
CA TYR A 943 21.30 -16.72 -10.55
C TYR A 943 20.37 -15.79 -11.34
N LYS A 944 19.36 -16.32 -12.04
CA LYS A 944 18.42 -15.50 -12.82
C LYS A 944 17.63 -14.52 -11.94
N LEU A 945 17.21 -14.95 -10.75
CA LEU A 945 16.49 -14.09 -9.79
C LEU A 945 17.37 -12.92 -9.33
N LEU A 946 18.64 -13.20 -9.00
CA LEU A 946 19.60 -12.20 -8.56
C LEU A 946 20.06 -11.26 -9.67
N LEU A 947 20.18 -11.74 -10.92
CA LEU A 947 20.44 -10.91 -12.09
C LEU A 947 19.31 -9.89 -12.30
N LEU A 948 18.05 -10.32 -12.22
CA LEU A 948 16.91 -9.39 -12.28
C LEU A 948 16.87 -8.45 -11.06
N HIS A 949 17.40 -8.88 -9.91
CA HIS A 949 17.52 -8.04 -8.73
C HIS A 949 18.60 -6.95 -8.88
N ALA A 950 19.74 -7.28 -9.48
CA ALA A 950 20.81 -6.34 -9.79
C ALA A 950 20.35 -5.27 -10.81
N LEU A 951 19.61 -5.67 -11.85
CA LEU A 951 18.98 -4.75 -12.80
C LEU A 951 17.97 -3.81 -12.11
N ARG A 952 17.15 -4.33 -11.19
CA ARG A 952 16.22 -3.52 -10.36
C ARG A 952 16.95 -2.56 -9.44
N PHE A 953 18.04 -2.99 -8.79
CA PHE A 953 18.89 -2.14 -7.96
C PHE A 953 19.46 -0.98 -8.78
N HIS A 954 19.99 -1.26 -9.98
CA HIS A 954 20.54 -0.25 -10.88
C HIS A 954 19.51 0.85 -11.22
N VAL A 955 18.33 0.44 -11.69
CA VAL A 955 17.25 1.36 -12.07
C VAL A 955 16.71 2.15 -10.86
N CYS A 956 16.63 1.52 -9.68
CA CYS A 956 16.25 2.23 -8.45
C CYS A 956 17.31 3.24 -8.01
N ALA A 957 18.61 2.94 -8.16
CA ALA A 957 19.71 3.84 -7.82
C ALA A 957 19.78 5.05 -8.76
N GLN A 958 19.50 4.87 -10.06
CA GLN A 958 19.33 5.98 -11.01
C GLN A 958 18.10 6.85 -10.69
N GLY A 959 17.05 6.27 -10.12
CA GLY A 959 15.80 6.94 -9.79
C GLY A 959 15.82 7.79 -8.50
N LEU A 960 16.96 7.93 -7.82
CA LEU A 960 17.02 8.61 -6.52
C LEU A 960 16.91 10.15 -6.66
N PRO A 961 16.08 10.80 -5.82
CA PRO A 961 15.83 12.24 -5.90
C PRO A 961 17.02 13.06 -5.37
N PHE A 962 16.93 14.39 -5.56
CA PHE A 962 17.89 15.39 -5.07
C PHE A 962 19.34 15.23 -5.57
N GLY A 963 19.59 14.33 -6.54
CA GLY A 963 20.95 14.00 -6.97
C GLY A 963 21.72 13.20 -5.93
N GLN A 964 21.03 12.38 -5.13
CA GLN A 964 21.63 11.27 -4.40
C GLN A 964 22.15 10.24 -5.42
N THR A 965 23.40 9.79 -5.27
CA THR A 965 24.06 8.83 -6.17
C THR A 965 24.89 7.85 -5.35
N VAL A 966 25.24 6.70 -5.94
CA VAL A 966 26.00 5.66 -5.23
C VAL A 966 27.38 6.15 -4.81
N ALA A 967 28.09 6.86 -5.68
CA ALA A 967 29.40 7.47 -5.37
C ALA A 967 29.38 8.46 -4.19
N LYS A 968 28.22 8.97 -3.76
CA LYS A 968 28.11 9.84 -2.57
C LYS A 968 27.99 9.08 -1.25
N ASN A 969 27.69 7.79 -1.27
CA ASN A 969 27.65 6.94 -0.08
C ASN A 969 27.83 5.45 -0.47
N PRO A 970 28.98 5.06 -1.02
CA PRO A 970 29.17 3.70 -1.53
C PRO A 970 29.03 2.64 -0.43
N ALA A 971 29.47 2.95 0.80
CA ALA A 971 29.32 2.07 1.96
C ALA A 971 27.86 1.64 2.22
N TYR A 972 26.90 2.57 2.16
CA TYR A 972 25.47 2.24 2.32
C TYR A 972 24.96 1.29 1.24
N PHE A 973 25.35 1.49 -0.02
CA PHE A 973 24.93 0.64 -1.13
C PHE A 973 25.60 -0.73 -1.11
N LEU A 974 26.88 -0.80 -0.73
CA LEU A 974 27.61 -2.06 -0.54
C LEU A 974 26.99 -2.88 0.59
N LEU A 975 26.76 -2.25 1.75
CA LEU A 975 26.08 -2.86 2.89
C LEU A 975 24.65 -3.31 2.54
N MET A 976 23.94 -2.59 1.66
CA MET A 976 22.64 -3.02 1.15
C MET A 976 22.72 -4.28 0.29
N ILE A 977 23.81 -4.49 -0.48
CA ILE A 977 24.02 -5.71 -1.28
C ILE A 977 24.24 -6.92 -0.36
N TRP A 978 25.09 -6.81 0.66
CA TRP A 978 25.38 -7.93 1.57
C TRP A 978 24.16 -8.34 2.41
N HIS A 979 23.37 -7.40 2.92
CA HIS A 979 22.08 -7.71 3.57
C HIS A 979 21.10 -8.48 2.64
N MET A 980 21.17 -8.29 1.31
CA MET A 980 20.36 -9.05 0.37
C MET A 980 20.93 -10.47 0.14
N ALA A 981 22.25 -10.65 0.20
CA ALA A 981 22.90 -11.96 0.14
C ALA A 981 22.58 -12.82 1.36
N GLU A 982 22.83 -12.28 2.56
CA GLU A 982 22.48 -12.87 3.86
C GLU A 982 21.02 -13.35 3.87
N TYR A 983 20.10 -12.46 3.47
CA TYR A 983 18.67 -12.74 3.49
C TYR A 983 18.23 -13.74 2.41
N THR A 984 18.87 -13.75 1.24
CA THR A 984 18.62 -14.79 0.22
C THR A 984 19.01 -16.16 0.74
N ASN A 985 20.21 -16.30 1.34
CA ASN A 985 20.67 -17.53 1.97
C ASN A 985 19.72 -17.98 3.12
N HIS A 986 19.23 -17.05 3.95
CA HIS A 986 18.25 -17.37 4.98
C HIS A 986 16.94 -17.93 4.38
N LEU A 987 16.43 -17.35 3.28
CA LEU A 987 15.22 -17.85 2.59
C LEU A 987 15.45 -19.20 1.88
N VAL A 988 16.64 -19.45 1.32
CA VAL A 988 17.01 -20.76 0.77
C VAL A 988 17.07 -21.82 1.87
N ARG A 989 17.66 -21.51 3.04
CA ARG A 989 17.68 -22.43 4.19
C ARG A 989 16.28 -22.71 4.72
N LEU A 990 15.46 -21.69 4.94
CA LEU A 990 14.05 -21.86 5.34
C LEU A 990 13.24 -22.74 4.38
N SER A 991 13.57 -22.74 3.08
CA SER A 991 12.93 -23.61 2.07
C SER A 991 13.35 -25.08 2.15
N ASN A 992 14.38 -25.41 2.93
CA ASN A 992 14.99 -26.75 3.05
C ASN A 992 15.11 -27.25 4.50
N ASN A 993 14.61 -26.48 5.47
CA ASN A 993 14.65 -26.84 6.89
C ASN A 993 13.77 -28.07 7.14
N GLY A 994 14.41 -29.22 7.34
CA GLY A 994 13.75 -30.52 7.54
C GLY A 994 14.64 -31.72 7.22
N ASN A 995 15.67 -31.55 6.39
CA ASN A 995 16.63 -32.62 6.05
C ASN A 995 17.79 -32.67 7.06
N PHE A 996 17.50 -32.96 8.33
CA PHE A 996 18.51 -33.21 9.39
C PHE A 996 18.60 -34.71 9.73
N SER A 997 18.73 -35.56 8.71
CA SER A 997 19.14 -36.96 8.84
C SER A 997 20.17 -37.28 7.77
N GLY A 998 21.29 -37.89 8.15
CA GLY A 998 22.43 -38.19 7.28
C GLY A 998 23.66 -37.27 7.46
N SER A 999 24.58 -37.68 8.34
CA SER A 999 25.98 -37.22 8.50
C SER A 999 26.29 -35.72 8.71
N LYS A 1000 27.10 -35.44 9.74
CA LYS A 1000 27.68 -34.11 10.02
C LYS A 1000 28.63 -33.60 8.92
N ALA A 1001 29.00 -34.42 7.93
CA ALA A 1001 29.85 -34.02 6.80
C ALA A 1001 29.15 -33.07 5.81
N GLN A 1002 27.81 -33.09 5.70
CA GLN A 1002 27.09 -32.23 4.77
C GLN A 1002 26.69 -30.88 5.40
N THR A 1003 27.65 -29.95 5.47
CA THR A 1003 27.29 -28.52 5.50
C THR A 1003 26.43 -28.21 4.27
N GLY A 1004 25.24 -27.64 4.50
CA GLY A 1004 24.11 -27.69 3.55
C GLY A 1004 24.45 -27.42 2.09
N SER A 1005 23.85 -28.20 1.19
CA SER A 1005 24.18 -28.31 -0.25
C SER A 1005 24.24 -26.98 -1.01
N VAL A 1006 23.51 -25.96 -0.55
CA VAL A 1006 23.67 -24.56 -0.95
C VAL A 1006 24.32 -23.77 0.20
N GLN A 1007 25.64 -23.59 0.12
CA GLN A 1007 26.43 -22.81 1.09
C GLN A 1007 26.22 -21.30 0.94
N HIS A 1008 26.43 -20.54 2.02
CA HIS A 1008 26.27 -19.07 2.01
C HIS A 1008 27.22 -18.42 1.00
N GLU A 1009 28.47 -18.87 0.97
CA GLU A 1009 29.53 -18.47 0.04
C GLU A 1009 29.11 -18.58 -1.43
N ALA A 1010 28.37 -19.62 -1.80
CA ALA A 1010 27.88 -19.83 -3.16
C ALA A 1010 26.79 -18.82 -3.54
N VAL A 1011 25.87 -18.53 -2.61
CA VAL A 1011 24.86 -17.46 -2.78
C VAL A 1011 25.54 -16.09 -2.87
N GLU A 1012 26.52 -15.82 -2.02
CA GLU A 1012 27.28 -14.56 -2.01
C GLU A 1012 28.11 -14.38 -3.30
N LEU A 1013 28.67 -15.46 -3.85
CA LEU A 1013 29.37 -15.44 -5.14
C LEU A 1013 28.39 -15.18 -6.29
N LEU A 1014 27.18 -15.77 -6.29
CA LEU A 1014 26.14 -15.47 -7.27
C LEU A 1014 25.66 -14.00 -7.18
N PHE A 1015 25.64 -13.39 -5.99
CA PHE A 1015 25.48 -11.94 -5.83
C PHE A 1015 26.62 -11.17 -6.48
N CYS A 1016 27.88 -11.53 -6.20
CA CYS A 1016 29.05 -10.89 -6.81
C CYS A 1016 29.00 -10.96 -8.34
N LEU A 1017 28.73 -12.13 -8.92
CA LEU A 1017 28.63 -12.34 -10.36
C LEU A 1017 27.49 -11.51 -10.99
N SER A 1018 26.28 -11.57 -10.41
CA SER A 1018 25.10 -10.84 -10.91
C SER A 1018 25.30 -9.32 -10.85
N PHE A 1019 25.81 -8.79 -9.74
CA PHE A 1019 26.02 -7.35 -9.58
C PHE A 1019 27.21 -6.85 -10.39
N LEU A 1020 28.32 -7.59 -10.50
CA LEU A 1020 29.44 -7.20 -11.38
C LEU A 1020 29.00 -7.13 -12.85
N LEU A 1021 28.19 -8.06 -13.34
CA LEU A 1021 27.69 -8.06 -14.72
C LEU A 1021 26.81 -6.84 -15.05
N VAL A 1022 25.98 -6.38 -14.10
CA VAL A 1022 25.12 -5.21 -14.30
C VAL A 1022 25.88 -3.91 -14.07
N LEU A 1023 26.62 -3.79 -12.97
CA LEU A 1023 27.25 -2.53 -12.57
C LEU A 1023 28.48 -2.16 -13.43
N SER A 1024 29.18 -3.14 -14.01
CA SER A 1024 30.33 -2.90 -14.90
C SER A 1024 29.94 -2.14 -16.17
N LYS A 1025 28.79 -2.45 -16.77
CA LYS A 1025 28.18 -1.72 -17.91
C LYS A 1025 27.96 -0.22 -17.63
N HIS A 1026 27.99 0.17 -16.35
CA HIS A 1026 27.79 1.54 -15.89
C HIS A 1026 28.95 2.02 -14.99
N ARG A 1027 30.20 1.62 -15.29
CA ARG A 1027 31.44 1.90 -14.52
C ARG A 1027 31.53 3.33 -13.96
N ARG A 1028 31.10 4.36 -14.71
CA ARG A 1028 31.10 5.79 -14.27
C ARG A 1028 30.19 6.07 -13.05
N LEU A 1029 29.16 5.26 -12.79
CA LEU A 1029 28.23 5.42 -11.65
C LEU A 1029 28.59 4.56 -10.44
N TYR A 1030 29.44 3.54 -10.62
CA TYR A 1030 29.70 2.48 -9.64
C TYR A 1030 31.19 2.21 -9.39
N LYS A 1031 32.08 3.14 -9.79
CA LYS A 1031 33.55 3.03 -9.67
C LYS A 1031 33.99 2.52 -8.30
N ASP A 1032 33.33 2.98 -7.24
CA ASP A 1032 33.71 2.72 -5.85
C ASP A 1032 33.16 1.38 -5.31
N LEU A 1033 32.13 0.81 -5.94
CA LEU A 1033 31.60 -0.52 -5.58
C LEU A 1033 32.34 -1.66 -6.28
N LEU A 1034 32.76 -1.46 -7.54
CA LEU A 1034 33.31 -2.52 -8.38
C LEU A 1034 34.55 -3.21 -7.79
N PRO A 1035 35.57 -2.50 -7.23
CA PRO A 1035 36.73 -3.13 -6.60
C PRO A 1035 36.37 -3.99 -5.38
N HIS A 1036 35.42 -3.53 -4.56
CA HIS A 1036 34.96 -4.27 -3.38
C HIS A 1036 34.28 -5.59 -3.78
N LEU A 1037 33.39 -5.54 -4.78
CA LEU A 1037 32.76 -6.73 -5.35
C LEU A 1037 33.76 -7.68 -6.03
N GLN A 1038 34.78 -7.15 -6.71
CA GLN A 1038 35.86 -7.95 -7.33
C GLN A 1038 36.76 -8.63 -6.28
N LYS A 1039 37.16 -7.91 -5.23
CA LYS A 1039 37.96 -8.48 -4.12
C LYS A 1039 37.18 -9.59 -3.41
N ARG A 1040 35.89 -9.37 -3.12
CA ARG A 1040 35.04 -10.39 -2.50
C ARG A 1040 34.78 -11.58 -3.42
N LYS A 1041 34.57 -11.36 -4.73
CA LYS A 1041 34.48 -12.45 -5.74
C LYS A 1041 35.70 -13.38 -5.66
N ARG A 1042 36.92 -12.84 -5.78
CA ARG A 1042 38.16 -13.63 -5.76
C ARG A 1042 38.30 -14.45 -4.46
N SER A 1043 38.05 -13.81 -3.31
CA SER A 1043 38.08 -14.47 -2.00
C SER A 1043 37.02 -15.58 -1.85
N LEU A 1044 35.84 -15.44 -2.45
CA LEU A 1044 34.81 -16.47 -2.46
C LEU A 1044 35.13 -17.61 -3.43
N GLU A 1045 35.74 -17.33 -4.58
CA GLU A 1045 36.26 -18.36 -5.49
C GLU A 1045 37.38 -19.20 -4.86
N GLN A 1046 38.21 -18.61 -4.00
CA GLN A 1046 39.23 -19.34 -3.22
C GLN A 1046 38.65 -20.13 -2.02
N ARG A 1047 37.47 -19.75 -1.51
CA ARG A 1047 36.81 -20.41 -0.36
C ARG A 1047 35.81 -21.50 -0.76
N LEU A 1048 35.53 -21.68 -2.05
CA LEU A 1048 34.61 -22.67 -2.59
C LEU A 1048 35.38 -23.75 -3.33
N GLY A 1049 35.41 -24.97 -2.77
CA GLY A 1049 36.00 -26.13 -3.43
C GLY A 1049 35.37 -26.43 -4.80
N ASP A 1050 36.15 -27.05 -5.68
CA ASP A 1050 35.98 -26.96 -7.14
C ASP A 1050 34.61 -27.41 -7.64
N LEU A 1051 34.04 -28.51 -7.11
CA LEU A 1051 32.72 -28.98 -7.50
C LEU A 1051 31.60 -27.96 -7.23
N ARG A 1052 31.69 -27.18 -6.14
CA ARG A 1052 30.73 -26.12 -5.82
C ARG A 1052 30.97 -24.88 -6.69
N LEU A 1053 32.23 -24.53 -6.90
CA LEU A 1053 32.63 -23.43 -7.78
C LEU A 1053 32.23 -23.69 -9.25
N ALA A 1054 32.37 -24.92 -9.72
CA ALA A 1054 31.92 -25.38 -11.03
C ALA A 1054 30.40 -25.24 -11.18
N ARG A 1055 29.59 -25.75 -10.23
CA ARG A 1055 28.13 -25.59 -10.23
C ARG A 1055 27.68 -24.12 -10.22
N VAL A 1056 28.37 -23.24 -9.46
CA VAL A 1056 28.12 -21.79 -9.48
C VAL A 1056 28.49 -21.15 -10.82
N ARG A 1057 29.60 -21.58 -11.45
CA ARG A 1057 30.02 -21.12 -12.79
C ARG A 1057 29.05 -21.58 -13.88
N GLN A 1058 28.64 -22.84 -13.86
CA GLN A 1058 27.65 -23.46 -14.76
C GLN A 1058 26.30 -22.71 -14.69
N ALA A 1059 25.79 -22.45 -13.48
CA ALA A 1059 24.55 -21.69 -13.28
C ALA A 1059 24.64 -20.22 -13.73
N ALA A 1060 25.85 -19.66 -13.81
CA ALA A 1060 26.15 -18.32 -14.30
C ALA A 1060 26.60 -18.29 -15.79
N GLN A 1061 26.42 -19.38 -16.52
CA GLN A 1061 26.67 -19.48 -17.96
C GLN A 1061 25.35 -19.77 -18.72
N PRO A 1062 25.07 -19.08 -19.84
CA PRO A 1062 25.77 -17.87 -20.33
C PRO A 1062 25.57 -16.68 -19.39
N LYS A 1063 26.58 -15.80 -19.31
CA LYS A 1063 26.60 -14.65 -18.38
C LYS A 1063 25.33 -13.80 -18.47
N THR A 1064 24.84 -13.49 -19.67
CA THR A 1064 23.50 -12.92 -19.85
C THR A 1064 22.61 -13.97 -20.51
N PRO A 1065 21.66 -14.58 -19.79
CA PRO A 1065 20.70 -15.51 -20.36
C PRO A 1065 19.84 -14.88 -21.47
N VAL A 1066 19.39 -15.67 -22.44
CA VAL A 1066 18.67 -15.18 -23.63
C VAL A 1066 17.39 -14.42 -23.25
N ASP A 1067 16.66 -14.91 -22.25
CA ASP A 1067 15.48 -14.29 -21.65
C ASP A 1067 15.74 -12.92 -20.97
N PHE A 1068 17.00 -12.52 -20.82
CA PHE A 1068 17.40 -11.22 -20.29
C PHE A 1068 17.86 -10.22 -21.35
N LEU A 1069 18.19 -10.66 -22.58
CA LEU A 1069 18.74 -9.79 -23.63
C LEU A 1069 17.75 -8.69 -24.06
N ALA A 1070 16.47 -9.01 -24.15
CA ALA A 1070 15.41 -8.07 -24.54
C ALA A 1070 14.93 -7.16 -23.39
N ILE A 1071 15.43 -7.34 -22.15
CA ILE A 1071 14.96 -6.56 -20.99
C ILE A 1071 15.62 -5.17 -21.01
N ARG A 1072 14.82 -4.12 -20.94
CA ARG A 1072 15.30 -2.73 -20.92
C ARG A 1072 15.40 -2.25 -19.47
N THR A 1073 16.45 -1.53 -19.12
CA THR A 1073 16.58 -0.84 -17.82
C THR A 1073 15.98 0.55 -17.91
#